data_AF-A0AAX7UZK9-F1
#
_entry.id   AF-A0AAX7UZK9-F1
#
_cell.length_a   1.000
_cell.length_b   1.000
_cell.length_c   1.000
_cell.angle_alpha   90.00
_cell.angle_beta   90.00
_cell.angle_gamma   90.00
#
_symmetry.space_group_name_H-M   'P 1'
#
loop_
_entity.id
_entity.type
_entity.pdbx_description
1 polymer ?
#
loop_
_entity_poly.entity_id
_entity_poly.type
_entity_poly.pdbx_seq_one_letter_code
_entity_poly.pdbx_strand_id
1 'polypeptide(L)'
;MRVLAACSPCGTGSARLAVIWMMMLLLRRLRPLSGTPGFLSAASERSFSGSPPPLPAARVRSAFVEFFRDKHGHLPVPSSPVRPRGDPSLLFVNAGMNQFKPIFLGTADPRSNMASYRRVVNSQKCVRAGGKHNDLDDVGRDGYHHTFFEMLGNWSFGDYFKEEACQMAWSLLTEHYGIPADRLYVSYFGGDAAAGLPADEDTRNIWLEIGVPTHRLLPFGLKDNFWEMGDTGPCGPCTEIHYDHVGGREAAALVNADSPEVVEIWNLVFMQYNRLVLRRILRRAVRFCVEVLRAPQGTLASLVPTVADLLGNIYPELHQETDRIVDIINENEAHFLSSLQQGSRLIERTLSRKDYKHGVFPASVAWSLHRDLGFPLDLVDLILEERGVHVDRQELDRLIAENQKVALELQAGDRAQVTLDVLSLTELQRLGVPHTDDSLKYDYRLAEGRYVFPPCRATVLALYDGQALVSEVSEGQRCSVILDRTCFYAEQGGQSHDQGYFTLYELQDVLFPVEAVVWAGGYVVHRVTVADNLKTGDQLQLHLDQVHRLSCMVKHTATHILNFALRKVLGASVQQRGSHVSADRLRFDFSVKGSLSVSQLQQVERCVNDIISANQIVHSQELPLQRARGISGLRTVDEVYPDPVRVVSVELPVTELLDKQSDRQTSVELCCGTHLLQTGAIEDLVIVSERQLVKGISRIVAVTGQEAARAREAGHVLSQDVDSLSARLGRSAPSCLDTAQCFSKEVGVLSDAVDNTPIPQWQRRELQSRLRALQRTSNTAVRKLETREAAVQAQALQEKHGRTELLVDLVETSSLSVLMKTVNQLSSTAPLSHVMLLAHQRHSGKVLCACQVPKVSPSLVASDWAVAVCYHLNGSAGGSEVVAKGTGNSNDITKALRWAKEFASQRMQ
;
A
#
# COMPACT_ATOMS: atom_id res chain seq x y z
N MET A 1 19.03 -54.21 18.15
CA MET A 1 18.74 -55.49 17.46
C MET A 1 18.24 -55.15 16.05
N ARG A 2 18.59 -55.95 15.02
CA ARG A 2 18.20 -55.75 13.59
C ARG A 2 16.66 -55.76 13.45
N VAL A 3 15.97 -55.19 12.45
CA VAL A 3 16.09 -55.12 10.96
C VAL A 3 15.29 -53.86 10.50
N LEU A 4 15.79 -52.92 9.67
CA LEU A 4 15.53 -52.70 8.21
C LEU A 4 14.04 -52.85 7.76
N ALA A 5 13.44 -52.09 6.81
CA ALA A 5 13.88 -50.99 5.93
C ALA A 5 12.69 -50.22 5.26
N ALA A 6 13.01 -49.18 4.49
CA ALA A 6 12.34 -48.65 3.28
C ALA A 6 10.95 -47.95 3.34
N CYS A 7 10.94 -46.63 3.04
CA CYS A 7 10.25 -46.04 1.86
C CYS A 7 10.18 -44.49 1.92
N SER A 8 10.47 -43.83 0.81
CA SER A 8 10.07 -42.44 0.51
C SER A 8 10.12 -42.21 -1.01
N PRO A 9 9.52 -41.13 -1.56
CA PRO A 9 8.33 -40.40 -1.17
C PRO A 9 7.33 -40.22 -2.35
N CYS A 10 6.06 -39.89 -2.09
CA CYS A 10 5.20 -39.28 -3.12
C CYS A 10 3.96 -38.61 -2.50
N GLY A 11 3.47 -37.53 -3.12
CA GLY A 11 2.12 -37.01 -2.89
C GLY A 11 1.99 -35.86 -1.88
N THR A 12 1.84 -34.65 -2.41
CA THR A 12 1.32 -33.48 -1.69
C THR A 12 -0.11 -33.74 -1.19
N GLY A 13 -0.38 -33.46 0.10
CA GLY A 13 -1.75 -33.28 0.62
C GLY A 13 -2.27 -34.36 1.57
N SER A 14 -1.77 -34.41 2.81
CA SER A 14 -2.44 -35.14 3.91
C SER A 14 -2.16 -34.57 5.32
N ALA A 15 -1.07 -33.83 5.52
CA ALA A 15 -0.62 -33.37 6.86
C ALA A 15 -1.63 -32.53 7.67
N ARG A 16 -2.66 -31.92 7.06
CA ARG A 16 -3.70 -31.15 7.77
C ARG A 16 -4.82 -32.00 8.38
N LEU A 17 -5.04 -33.24 7.95
CA LEU A 17 -6.15 -34.07 8.46
C LEU A 17 -5.78 -34.87 9.70
N ALA A 18 -4.54 -35.38 9.79
CA ALA A 18 -4.08 -36.15 10.95
C ALA A 18 -4.08 -35.33 12.26
N VAL A 19 -3.63 -34.07 12.20
CA VAL A 19 -3.58 -33.16 13.37
C VAL A 19 -4.97 -32.84 13.92
N ILE A 20 -5.95 -32.62 13.03
CA ILE A 20 -7.33 -32.29 13.41
C ILE A 20 -8.02 -33.51 14.07
N TRP A 21 -7.82 -34.72 13.55
CA TRP A 21 -8.42 -35.93 14.11
C TRP A 21 -7.85 -36.26 15.51
N MET A 22 -6.55 -36.06 15.69
CA MET A 22 -5.88 -36.27 16.98
C MET A 22 -6.31 -35.24 18.05
N MET A 23 -6.52 -33.97 17.69
CA MET A 23 -7.08 -32.96 18.60
C MET A 23 -8.55 -33.22 18.97
N MET A 24 -9.37 -33.76 18.06
CA MET A 24 -10.79 -34.07 18.36
C MET A 24 -10.98 -35.23 19.36
N LEU A 25 -10.03 -36.17 19.43
CA LEU A 25 -10.04 -37.24 20.43
C LEU A 25 -9.67 -36.74 21.84
N LEU A 26 -8.79 -35.74 21.93
CA LEU A 26 -8.38 -35.11 23.19
C LEU A 26 -9.48 -34.25 23.84
N LEU A 27 -10.39 -33.67 23.06
CA LEU A 27 -11.43 -32.76 23.55
C LEU A 27 -12.75 -33.44 24.00
N ARG A 28 -12.82 -34.79 24.02
CA ARG A 28 -14.08 -35.53 24.26
C ARG A 28 -14.15 -36.34 25.57
N ARG A 29 -13.19 -36.16 26.49
CA ARG A 29 -13.21 -36.79 27.84
C ARG A 29 -12.86 -35.83 28.98
N LEU A 30 -13.74 -34.88 29.26
CA LEU A 30 -13.78 -34.19 30.56
C LEU A 30 -15.24 -34.07 31.05
N ARG A 31 -15.60 -34.92 32.02
CA ARG A 31 -16.67 -34.66 33.01
C ARG A 31 -15.96 -34.40 34.34
N PRO A 32 -16.46 -33.49 35.20
CA PRO A 32 -15.86 -33.27 36.50
C PRO A 32 -16.23 -34.39 37.47
N LEU A 33 -15.23 -34.90 38.20
CA LEU A 33 -15.41 -35.64 39.45
C LEU A 33 -14.43 -35.08 40.48
N SER A 34 -14.91 -34.95 41.71
CA SER A 34 -14.22 -34.35 42.85
C SER A 34 -13.25 -35.33 43.53
N GLY A 35 -12.08 -34.82 43.97
CA GLY A 35 -11.18 -35.57 44.85
C GLY A 35 -9.73 -35.06 44.90
N THR A 36 -9.27 -34.67 46.09
CA THR A 36 -7.85 -34.66 46.52
C THR A 36 -7.43 -36.07 47.01
N PRO A 37 -6.16 -36.41 47.35
CA PRO A 37 -4.87 -35.66 47.33
C PRO A 37 -3.70 -36.47 46.67
N GLY A 38 -2.41 -36.05 46.82
CA GLY A 38 -1.25 -36.97 46.64
C GLY A 38 0.12 -36.34 46.30
N PHE A 39 1.22 -36.91 46.84
CA PHE A 39 2.64 -36.46 46.71
C PHE A 39 3.50 -37.37 45.79
N LEU A 40 4.79 -37.03 45.62
CA LEU A 40 5.94 -37.79 45.02
C LEU A 40 6.12 -37.67 43.49
N SER A 41 7.32 -37.73 42.87
CA SER A 41 8.74 -37.60 43.31
C SER A 41 9.64 -37.36 42.05
N ALA A 42 10.91 -37.00 42.21
CA ALA A 42 11.82 -36.52 41.15
C ALA A 42 12.80 -37.57 40.54
N ALA A 43 13.71 -37.06 39.68
CA ALA A 43 14.87 -37.69 38.98
C ALA A 43 14.58 -38.36 37.61
N SER A 44 15.49 -38.35 36.62
CA SER A 44 16.94 -38.00 36.65
C SER A 44 17.44 -37.27 35.39
N GLU A 45 18.44 -36.40 35.55
CA GLU A 45 19.24 -35.83 34.47
C GLU A 45 20.29 -36.81 33.90
N ARG A 46 20.80 -36.53 32.68
CA ARG A 46 22.22 -36.73 32.34
C ARG A 46 22.65 -35.78 31.20
N SER A 47 23.90 -35.32 31.28
CA SER A 47 24.50 -34.20 30.54
C SER A 47 25.32 -34.63 29.31
N PHE A 48 25.56 -33.71 28.36
CA PHE A 48 26.90 -33.28 27.87
C PHE A 48 26.84 -32.45 26.55
N SER A 49 27.10 -31.14 26.65
CA SER A 49 28.10 -30.39 25.85
C SER A 49 28.14 -28.93 26.30
N GLY A 50 29.35 -28.34 26.43
CA GLY A 50 29.58 -27.08 27.15
C GLY A 50 29.29 -25.78 26.39
N SER A 51 28.67 -25.84 25.21
CA SER A 51 28.06 -24.67 24.60
C SER A 51 26.75 -24.34 25.32
N PRO A 52 26.44 -23.08 25.65
CA PRO A 52 25.11 -22.73 26.14
C PRO A 52 24.07 -23.24 25.12
N PRO A 53 22.96 -23.86 25.56
CA PRO A 53 21.96 -24.39 24.65
C PRO A 53 21.51 -23.27 23.69
N PRO A 54 21.42 -23.54 22.38
CA PRO A 54 21.23 -22.49 21.38
C PRO A 54 20.03 -21.64 21.76
N LEU A 55 20.25 -20.33 21.93
CA LEU A 55 19.24 -19.41 22.43
C LEU A 55 17.97 -19.54 21.58
N PRO A 56 16.85 -20.04 22.14
CA PRO A 56 15.64 -20.19 21.37
C PRO A 56 15.23 -18.82 20.81
N ALA A 57 14.65 -18.78 19.60
CA ALA A 57 14.23 -17.51 18.98
C ALA A 57 13.34 -16.66 19.91
N ALA A 58 12.55 -17.30 20.78
CA ALA A 58 11.78 -16.64 21.83
C ALA A 58 12.66 -15.93 22.89
N ARG A 59 13.79 -16.53 23.30
CA ARG A 59 14.75 -15.92 24.23
C ARG A 59 15.56 -14.80 23.59
N VAL A 60 15.96 -14.93 22.32
CA VAL A 60 16.60 -13.83 21.56
C VAL A 60 15.63 -12.65 21.45
N ARG A 61 14.39 -12.89 21.01
CA ARG A 61 13.36 -11.85 20.93
C ARG A 61 13.07 -11.18 22.27
N SER A 62 12.97 -11.97 23.35
CA SER A 62 12.76 -11.45 24.70
C SER A 62 13.95 -10.60 25.17
N ALA A 63 15.18 -11.09 25.03
CA ALA A 63 16.39 -10.38 25.45
C ALA A 63 16.58 -9.06 24.68
N PHE A 64 16.30 -9.02 23.38
CA PHE A 64 16.31 -7.78 22.58
C PHE A 64 15.33 -6.75 23.12
N VAL A 65 14.07 -7.15 23.35
CA VAL A 65 13.03 -6.26 23.85
C VAL A 65 13.28 -5.84 25.30
N GLU A 66 13.75 -6.74 26.16
CA GLU A 66 14.14 -6.49 27.54
C GLU A 66 15.30 -5.49 27.62
N PHE A 67 16.37 -5.67 26.83
CA PHE A 67 17.49 -4.74 26.76
C PHE A 67 17.06 -3.30 26.44
N PHE A 68 16.40 -3.11 25.30
CA PHE A 68 16.01 -1.77 24.87
C PHE A 68 14.97 -1.13 25.79
N ARG A 69 14.06 -1.93 26.38
CA ARG A 69 13.08 -1.44 27.37
C ARG A 69 13.73 -1.04 28.68
N ASP A 70 14.53 -1.93 29.27
CA ASP A 70 14.97 -1.82 30.67
C ASP A 70 16.26 -1.01 30.83
N LYS A 71 17.18 -1.05 29.86
CA LYS A 71 18.40 -0.21 29.87
C LYS A 71 18.24 1.12 29.14
N HIS A 72 17.44 1.16 28.06
CA HIS A 72 17.38 2.30 27.14
C HIS A 72 15.98 2.92 26.99
N GLY A 73 15.03 2.58 27.87
CA GLY A 73 13.71 3.24 27.96
C GLY A 73 12.80 3.09 26.74
N HIS A 74 13.09 2.17 25.80
CA HIS A 74 12.28 2.01 24.59
C HIS A 74 10.93 1.38 24.92
N LEU A 75 9.85 1.94 24.39
CA LEU A 75 8.51 1.37 24.54
C LEU A 75 8.37 0.12 23.64
N PRO A 76 8.01 -1.06 24.18
CA PRO A 76 7.76 -2.25 23.38
C PRO A 76 6.46 -2.11 22.56
N VAL A 77 6.57 -2.18 21.24
CA VAL A 77 5.43 -2.07 20.31
C VAL A 77 5.11 -3.45 19.70
N PRO A 78 3.85 -3.89 19.65
CA PRO A 78 3.49 -5.14 18.97
C PRO A 78 3.73 -5.08 17.45
N SER A 79 4.14 -6.20 16.85
CA SER A 79 4.19 -6.37 15.38
C SER A 79 2.88 -5.95 14.72
N SER A 80 2.96 -5.08 13.72
CA SER A 80 1.89 -4.91 12.74
C SER A 80 1.67 -6.19 11.91
N PRO A 81 0.52 -6.36 11.25
CA PRO A 81 0.31 -7.44 10.28
C PRO A 81 1.26 -7.33 9.09
N VAL A 82 1.67 -8.46 8.50
CA VAL A 82 2.48 -8.53 7.27
C VAL A 82 1.89 -7.82 6.05
N ARG A 83 0.61 -7.42 6.09
CA ARG A 83 -0.04 -6.60 5.07
C ARG A 83 -0.12 -5.15 5.58
N PRO A 84 0.53 -4.18 4.92
CA PRO A 84 0.55 -2.78 5.35
C PRO A 84 -0.85 -2.20 5.56
N ARG A 85 -0.99 -1.32 6.56
CA ARG A 85 -2.22 -0.57 6.83
C ARG A 85 -2.00 0.89 6.44
N GLY A 86 -2.69 1.35 5.39
CA GLY A 86 -2.64 2.75 4.97
C GLY A 86 -1.47 3.11 4.05
N ASP A 87 -0.68 2.13 3.59
CA ASP A 87 0.40 2.33 2.62
C ASP A 87 0.07 1.64 1.29
N PRO A 88 -0.14 2.39 0.18
CA PRO A 88 -0.41 1.82 -1.13
C PRO A 88 0.86 1.42 -1.91
N SER A 89 2.05 1.80 -1.46
CA SER A 89 3.32 1.54 -2.18
C SER A 89 3.90 0.14 -1.95
N LEU A 90 3.30 -0.65 -1.05
CA LEU A 90 3.81 -1.96 -0.66
C LEU A 90 2.72 -3.05 -0.63
N LEU A 91 3.01 -4.18 -1.24
CA LEU A 91 2.17 -5.39 -1.19
C LEU A 91 2.23 -6.08 0.18
N PHE A 92 3.43 -6.16 0.76
CA PHE A 92 3.71 -6.72 2.08
C PHE A 92 4.69 -5.83 2.86
N VAL A 93 4.69 -5.96 4.18
CA VAL A 93 5.69 -5.36 5.08
C VAL A 93 7.02 -6.07 4.85
N ASN A 94 7.99 -5.41 4.23
CA ASN A 94 9.28 -5.96 3.82
C ASN A 94 10.42 -5.70 4.82
N ALA A 95 10.22 -4.77 5.76
CA ALA A 95 11.16 -4.38 6.81
C ALA A 95 10.42 -4.08 8.14
N GLY A 96 11.18 -3.86 9.21
CA GLY A 96 10.62 -3.51 10.52
C GLY A 96 10.01 -2.10 10.55
N MET A 97 10.56 -1.19 9.73
CA MET A 97 10.21 0.21 9.72
C MET A 97 8.81 0.52 9.17
N ASN A 98 8.23 -0.35 8.32
CA ASN A 98 7.06 0.03 7.51
C ASN A 98 5.83 0.37 8.36
N GLN A 99 5.70 -0.22 9.56
CA GLN A 99 4.61 0.12 10.48
C GLN A 99 4.73 1.53 11.07
N PHE A 100 5.94 2.09 11.05
CA PHE A 100 6.28 3.44 11.49
C PHE A 100 6.51 4.39 10.32
N LYS A 101 6.36 3.94 9.06
CA LYS A 101 6.41 4.80 7.87
C LYS A 101 5.54 6.07 8.01
N PRO A 102 4.35 6.04 8.65
CA PRO A 102 3.60 7.26 8.89
C PRO A 102 4.37 8.29 9.74
N ILE A 103 5.20 7.87 10.71
CA ILE A 103 6.03 8.77 11.51
C ILE A 103 7.12 9.40 10.63
N PHE A 104 7.87 8.57 9.89
CA PHE A 104 8.93 9.04 8.98
C PHE A 104 8.44 9.96 7.84
N LEU A 105 7.15 9.89 7.48
CA LEU A 105 6.52 10.74 6.47
C LEU A 105 5.67 11.88 7.06
N GLY A 106 5.69 12.12 8.39
CA GLY A 106 4.87 13.17 9.02
C GLY A 106 3.34 12.96 8.86
N THR A 107 2.91 11.72 8.63
CA THR A 107 1.52 11.30 8.35
C THR A 107 0.94 10.37 9.42
N ALA A 108 1.66 10.11 10.51
CA ALA A 108 1.16 9.33 11.65
C ALA A 108 0.01 10.06 12.34
N ASP A 109 -1.16 9.42 12.46
CA ASP A 109 -2.33 9.95 13.15
C ASP A 109 -1.98 10.40 14.59
N PRO A 110 -1.93 11.72 14.91
CA PRO A 110 -1.35 12.15 16.19
C PRO A 110 -2.20 11.96 17.45
N ARG A 111 -3.21 11.08 17.39
CA ARG A 111 -4.05 10.56 18.50
C ARG A 111 -3.73 9.09 18.76
N SER A 112 -3.13 8.40 17.78
CA SER A 112 -2.61 7.07 17.97
C SER A 112 -1.35 7.14 18.84
N ASN A 113 -1.15 6.13 19.68
CA ASN A 113 0.08 6.00 20.48
C ASN A 113 1.35 6.08 19.60
N MET A 114 1.24 5.76 18.31
CA MET A 114 2.33 5.82 17.34
C MET A 114 2.97 7.20 17.22
N ALA A 115 2.22 8.29 17.35
CA ALA A 115 2.78 9.64 17.27
C ALA A 115 3.46 10.12 18.56
N SER A 116 3.23 9.43 19.70
CA SER A 116 4.00 9.67 20.94
C SER A 116 5.23 8.76 21.06
N TYR A 117 5.48 7.90 20.08
CA TYR A 117 6.69 7.08 20.04
C TYR A 117 7.92 7.98 19.82
N ARG A 118 8.84 7.97 20.78
CA ARG A 118 10.18 8.59 20.70
C ARG A 118 11.25 7.52 20.49
N ARG A 119 11.34 6.58 21.43
CA ARG A 119 12.14 5.35 21.37
C ARG A 119 11.19 4.15 21.43
N VAL A 120 11.22 3.27 20.45
CA VAL A 120 10.41 2.04 20.44
C VAL A 120 11.21 0.82 20.02
N VAL A 121 10.82 -0.33 20.55
CA VAL A 121 11.43 -1.63 20.22
C VAL A 121 10.34 -2.62 19.81
N ASN A 122 10.55 -3.40 18.75
CA ASN A 122 9.63 -4.44 18.35
C ASN A 122 10.28 -5.61 17.59
N SER A 123 9.48 -6.67 17.41
CA SER A 123 9.73 -7.80 16.52
C SER A 123 8.70 -7.75 15.41
N GLN A 124 9.03 -7.21 14.23
CA GLN A 124 8.11 -7.10 13.10
C GLN A 124 8.17 -8.35 12.24
N LYS A 125 7.01 -8.93 11.91
CA LYS A 125 6.91 -9.98 10.90
C LYS A 125 7.03 -9.37 9.50
N CYS A 126 8.02 -9.81 8.74
CA CYS A 126 8.31 -9.31 7.40
C CYS A 126 8.08 -10.42 6.35
N VAL A 127 7.76 -10.01 5.13
CA VAL A 127 7.71 -10.88 3.94
C VAL A 127 8.50 -10.21 2.81
N ARG A 128 9.46 -10.93 2.25
CA ARG A 128 10.21 -10.54 1.05
C ARG A 128 9.95 -11.59 -0.03
N ALA A 129 9.18 -11.20 -1.05
CA ALA A 129 8.67 -12.08 -2.10
C ALA A 129 8.28 -11.33 -3.40
N GLY A 130 8.89 -10.15 -3.63
CA GLY A 130 8.69 -9.33 -4.83
C GLY A 130 9.04 -7.86 -4.62
N GLY A 131 9.41 -7.16 -5.71
CA GLY A 131 9.91 -5.78 -5.69
C GLY A 131 11.44 -5.71 -5.60
N LYS A 132 11.99 -4.52 -5.24
CA LYS A 132 13.45 -4.31 -5.09
C LYS A 132 14.10 -5.24 -4.04
N HIS A 133 13.35 -5.63 -3.02
CA HIS A 133 13.76 -6.51 -1.93
C HIS A 133 13.09 -7.89 -2.08
N ASN A 134 13.65 -8.75 -2.93
CA ASN A 134 13.06 -10.05 -3.30
C ASN A 134 14.02 -11.22 -3.08
N ASP A 135 13.97 -11.81 -1.89
CA ASP A 135 14.84 -12.92 -1.48
C ASP A 135 14.29 -14.30 -1.94
N LEU A 136 13.17 -14.33 -2.69
CA LEU A 136 12.42 -15.55 -3.03
C LEU A 136 13.22 -16.59 -3.83
N ASP A 137 14.15 -16.13 -4.66
CA ASP A 137 14.97 -17.00 -5.51
C ASP A 137 16.17 -17.63 -4.76
N ASP A 138 16.52 -17.08 -3.60
CA ASP A 138 17.71 -17.47 -2.80
C ASP A 138 17.34 -18.34 -1.59
N VAL A 139 16.10 -18.24 -1.09
CA VAL A 139 15.59 -19.10 -0.01
C VAL A 139 15.74 -20.59 -0.34
N GLY A 140 16.58 -21.27 0.45
CA GLY A 140 16.87 -22.69 0.29
C GLY A 140 18.00 -23.01 -0.70
N ARG A 141 18.69 -21.99 -1.23
CA ARG A 141 20.01 -22.13 -1.88
C ARG A 141 21.14 -21.87 -0.90
N ASP A 142 21.05 -20.77 -0.16
CA ASP A 142 21.90 -20.51 1.00
C ASP A 142 21.22 -20.92 2.32
N GLY A 143 21.96 -20.80 3.42
CA GLY A 143 21.54 -21.19 4.76
C GLY A 143 20.92 -20.09 5.62
N TYR A 144 20.74 -18.86 5.10
CA TYR A 144 20.42 -17.69 5.93
C TYR A 144 19.27 -16.81 5.40
N HIS A 145 18.94 -16.83 4.10
CA HIS A 145 17.79 -16.09 3.57
C HIS A 145 16.45 -16.76 3.87
N HIS A 146 15.44 -15.92 4.14
CA HIS A 146 14.08 -16.33 4.49
C HIS A 146 13.03 -15.42 3.84
N THR A 147 11.99 -15.99 3.23
CA THR A 147 10.87 -15.22 2.64
C THR A 147 9.89 -14.68 3.68
N PHE A 148 9.85 -15.29 4.86
CA PHE A 148 9.12 -14.81 6.03
C PHE A 148 10.00 -14.94 7.27
N PHE A 149 10.23 -13.82 7.95
CA PHE A 149 11.09 -13.74 9.13
C PHE A 149 10.59 -12.66 10.09
N GLU A 150 11.20 -12.58 11.27
CA GLU A 150 10.96 -11.50 12.22
C GLU A 150 12.17 -10.57 12.23
N MET A 151 11.98 -9.34 11.74
CA MET A 151 12.96 -8.26 11.88
C MET A 151 12.79 -7.64 13.28
N LEU A 152 13.76 -7.91 14.16
CA LEU A 152 13.92 -7.17 15.41
C LEU A 152 14.41 -5.75 15.06
N GLY A 153 13.88 -4.73 15.73
CA GLY A 153 14.33 -3.36 15.50
C GLY A 153 14.01 -2.44 16.67
N ASN A 154 14.98 -1.57 16.96
CA ASN A 154 14.83 -0.35 17.73
C ASN A 154 14.66 0.82 16.75
N TRP A 155 13.79 1.77 17.09
CA TRP A 155 13.46 2.91 16.24
C TRP A 155 13.47 4.18 17.07
N SER A 156 14.13 5.19 16.53
CA SER A 156 14.19 6.55 17.07
C SER A 156 13.39 7.48 16.17
N PHE A 157 12.58 8.34 16.78
CA PHE A 157 11.79 9.37 16.08
C PHE A 157 12.04 10.72 16.73
N GLY A 158 12.98 11.49 16.16
CA GLY A 158 13.36 12.81 16.68
C GLY A 158 13.86 12.76 18.13
N ASP A 159 14.69 11.77 18.45
CA ASP A 159 15.29 11.57 19.78
C ASP A 159 16.80 11.35 19.62
N TYR A 160 17.27 10.11 19.54
CA TYR A 160 18.68 9.78 19.25
C TYR A 160 18.93 9.54 17.76
N PHE A 161 20.18 9.63 17.33
CA PHE A 161 20.61 9.38 15.95
C PHE A 161 21.82 8.43 15.90
N LYS A 162 22.75 8.63 14.95
CA LYS A 162 23.89 7.74 14.66
C LYS A 162 24.65 7.26 15.90
N GLU A 163 25.07 8.17 16.78
CA GLU A 163 26.00 7.87 17.89
C GLU A 163 25.42 6.85 18.89
N GLU A 164 24.32 7.19 19.57
CA GLU A 164 23.68 6.27 20.51
C GLU A 164 23.22 4.98 19.82
N ALA A 165 22.78 5.04 18.56
CA ALA A 165 22.33 3.85 17.82
C ALA A 165 23.46 2.83 17.63
N CYS A 166 24.66 3.29 17.25
CA CYS A 166 25.84 2.44 17.07
C CYS A 166 26.32 1.89 18.43
N GLN A 167 26.38 2.74 19.47
CA GLN A 167 26.76 2.33 20.83
C GLN A 167 25.82 1.26 21.40
N MET A 168 24.49 1.44 21.27
CA MET A 168 23.50 0.46 21.73
C MET A 168 23.56 -0.86 20.96
N ALA A 169 23.76 -0.82 19.64
CA ALA A 169 23.92 -2.04 18.84
C ALA A 169 25.18 -2.82 19.26
N TRP A 170 26.30 -2.13 19.45
CA TRP A 170 27.56 -2.75 19.86
C TRP A 170 27.48 -3.36 21.27
N SER A 171 26.93 -2.65 22.25
CA SER A 171 26.73 -3.18 23.62
C SER A 171 25.78 -4.39 23.62
N LEU A 172 24.69 -4.36 22.86
CA LEU A 172 23.77 -5.51 22.79
C LEU A 172 24.46 -6.76 22.24
N LEU A 173 25.19 -6.64 21.13
CA LEU A 173 25.88 -7.77 20.52
C LEU A 173 27.01 -8.29 21.41
N THR A 174 27.89 -7.41 21.87
CA THR A 174 29.15 -7.81 22.52
C THR A 174 29.00 -8.10 24.02
N GLU A 175 28.24 -7.28 24.76
CA GLU A 175 28.12 -7.41 26.22
C GLU A 175 26.95 -8.30 26.64
N HIS A 176 25.83 -8.26 25.90
CA HIS A 176 24.60 -8.95 26.29
C HIS A 176 24.37 -10.29 25.59
N TYR A 177 24.59 -10.36 24.27
CA TYR A 177 24.63 -11.65 23.58
C TYR A 177 25.99 -12.35 23.69
N GLY A 178 27.03 -11.64 24.16
CA GLY A 178 28.36 -12.20 24.35
C GLY A 178 29.07 -12.54 23.03
N ILE A 179 28.69 -11.89 21.93
CA ILE A 179 29.30 -12.11 20.62
C ILE A 179 30.70 -11.50 20.64
N PRO A 180 31.77 -12.28 20.36
CA PRO A 180 33.13 -11.76 20.42
C PRO A 180 33.33 -10.61 19.42
N ALA A 181 33.77 -9.45 19.91
CA ALA A 181 34.03 -8.26 19.10
C ALA A 181 35.07 -8.50 17.99
N ASP A 182 36.01 -9.42 18.21
CA ASP A 182 37.00 -9.89 17.24
C ASP A 182 36.43 -10.78 16.12
N ARG A 183 35.10 -10.98 16.08
CA ARG A 183 34.37 -11.62 14.97
C ARG A 183 33.42 -10.68 14.23
N LEU A 184 33.35 -9.42 14.64
CA LEU A 184 32.47 -8.42 14.04
C LEU A 184 33.24 -7.54 13.03
N TYR A 185 32.55 -7.24 11.93
CA TYR A 185 32.93 -6.29 10.89
C TYR A 185 31.81 -5.26 10.72
N VAL A 186 32.15 -4.05 10.29
CA VAL A 186 31.19 -2.94 10.15
C VAL A 186 31.34 -2.27 8.80
N SER A 187 30.24 -1.97 8.12
CA SER A 187 30.20 -1.22 6.85
C SER A 187 29.70 0.22 7.05
N TYR A 188 30.04 1.17 6.17
CA TYR A 188 29.47 2.53 6.17
C TYR A 188 29.33 3.10 4.75
N PHE A 189 28.44 4.09 4.59
CA PHE A 189 28.19 4.72 3.29
C PHE A 189 29.38 5.58 2.82
N GLY A 190 30.05 5.13 1.76
CA GLY A 190 31.19 5.79 1.13
C GLY A 190 30.85 6.93 0.16
N GLY A 191 29.56 7.27 0.01
CA GLY A 191 29.09 8.33 -0.90
C GLY A 191 28.82 7.85 -2.33
N ASP A 192 28.22 8.73 -3.14
CA ASP A 192 28.06 8.54 -4.58
C ASP A 192 28.08 9.88 -5.32
N ALA A 193 29.13 10.07 -6.12
CA ALA A 193 29.36 11.32 -6.85
C ALA A 193 28.40 11.54 -8.03
N ALA A 194 27.74 10.49 -8.56
CA ALA A 194 26.81 10.60 -9.67
C ALA A 194 25.40 11.03 -9.20
N ALA A 195 25.02 10.62 -7.98
CA ALA A 195 23.82 11.06 -7.28
C ALA A 195 24.02 12.36 -6.48
N GLY A 196 25.26 12.86 -6.36
CA GLY A 196 25.60 14.06 -5.61
C GLY A 196 25.55 13.88 -4.09
N LEU A 197 25.73 12.65 -3.60
CA LEU A 197 25.66 12.28 -2.18
C LEU A 197 27.06 12.14 -1.59
N PRO A 198 27.42 12.87 -0.51
CA PRO A 198 28.71 12.73 0.15
C PRO A 198 28.81 11.42 0.95
N ALA A 199 30.03 11.05 1.33
CA ALA A 199 30.29 9.94 2.25
C ALA A 199 29.79 10.26 3.67
N ASP A 200 29.31 9.24 4.38
CA ASP A 200 28.88 9.34 5.78
C ASP A 200 30.07 9.20 6.74
N GLU A 201 30.94 10.21 6.73
CA GLU A 201 32.10 10.28 7.61
C GLU A 201 31.72 10.40 9.10
N ASP A 202 30.52 10.91 9.43
CA ASP A 202 30.03 10.96 10.83
C ASP A 202 29.91 9.54 11.40
N THR A 203 29.20 8.66 10.68
CA THR A 203 28.99 7.26 11.07
C THR A 203 30.32 6.52 11.15
N ARG A 204 31.25 6.79 10.23
CA ARG A 204 32.59 6.23 10.25
C ARG A 204 33.35 6.62 11.53
N ASN A 205 33.35 7.90 11.91
CA ASN A 205 34.07 8.37 13.09
C ASN A 205 33.49 7.79 14.39
N ILE A 206 32.15 7.71 14.50
CA ILE A 206 31.45 7.08 15.62
C ILE A 206 31.92 5.63 15.85
N TRP A 207 32.06 4.83 14.79
CA TRP A 207 32.53 3.45 14.92
C TRP A 207 34.00 3.34 15.37
N LEU A 208 34.85 4.29 14.97
CA LEU A 208 36.23 4.37 15.45
C LEU A 208 36.30 4.75 16.94
N GLU A 209 35.43 5.64 17.41
CA GLU A 209 35.31 6.05 18.81
C GLU A 209 34.76 4.93 19.71
N ILE A 210 33.84 4.10 19.20
CA ILE A 210 33.39 2.85 19.85
C ILE A 210 34.53 1.81 19.96
N GLY A 211 35.59 1.96 19.17
CA GLY A 211 36.78 1.09 19.19
C GLY A 211 36.80 0.00 18.12
N VAL A 212 35.99 0.12 17.06
CA VAL A 212 36.07 -0.78 15.90
C VAL A 212 37.40 -0.54 15.16
N PRO A 213 38.24 -1.56 14.94
CA PRO A 213 39.51 -1.37 14.25
C PRO A 213 39.31 -0.88 12.80
N THR A 214 40.15 0.05 12.34
CA THR A 214 40.07 0.63 10.98
C THR A 214 40.08 -0.40 9.85
N HIS A 215 40.76 -1.55 10.02
CA HIS A 215 40.78 -2.62 9.02
C HIS A 215 39.46 -3.41 8.92
N ARG A 216 38.52 -3.17 9.84
CA ARG A 216 37.20 -3.83 9.92
C ARG A 216 36.03 -2.87 9.74
N LEU A 217 36.32 -1.61 9.44
CA LEU A 217 35.34 -0.57 9.12
C LEU A 217 35.46 -0.21 7.64
N LEU A 218 34.47 -0.62 6.84
CA LEU A 218 34.58 -0.75 5.38
C LEU A 218 33.59 0.17 4.63
N PRO A 219 34.03 0.96 3.64
CA PRO A 219 33.12 1.81 2.85
C PRO A 219 32.46 1.04 1.69
N PHE A 220 31.14 1.21 1.49
CA PHE A 220 30.44 0.79 0.27
C PHE A 220 29.48 1.88 -0.26
N GLY A 221 29.09 1.76 -1.53
CA GLY A 221 28.26 2.75 -2.24
C GLY A 221 26.75 2.50 -2.15
N LEU A 222 26.00 3.13 -3.07
CA LEU A 222 24.51 3.12 -3.12
C LEU A 222 23.85 1.74 -3.14
N LYS A 223 24.54 0.69 -3.62
CA LYS A 223 23.96 -0.67 -3.69
C LYS A 223 23.80 -1.27 -2.30
N ASP A 224 24.77 -1.04 -1.43
CA ASP A 224 24.95 -1.81 -0.19
C ASP A 224 24.68 -0.93 1.03
N ASN A 225 25.30 0.26 1.13
CA ASN A 225 25.14 1.17 2.28
C ASN A 225 24.15 2.34 2.07
N PHE A 226 23.18 2.22 1.16
CA PHE A 226 22.10 3.21 1.02
C PHE A 226 20.74 2.53 0.91
N TRP A 227 19.93 2.65 1.95
CA TRP A 227 18.69 1.91 2.09
C TRP A 227 17.49 2.68 1.54
N GLU A 228 16.69 2.02 0.69
CA GLU A 228 15.45 2.55 0.12
C GLU A 228 14.29 1.58 0.37
N MET A 229 13.12 2.10 0.75
CA MET A 229 11.94 1.29 1.06
C MET A 229 11.22 0.73 -0.19
N GLY A 230 11.27 1.46 -1.31
CA GLY A 230 10.64 1.15 -2.61
C GLY A 230 10.79 2.32 -3.59
N ASP A 231 10.06 2.31 -4.72
CA ASP A 231 10.19 3.32 -5.79
C ASP A 231 9.84 4.76 -5.36
N THR A 232 9.13 4.92 -4.23
CA THR A 232 8.80 6.20 -3.57
C THR A 232 8.77 6.01 -2.06
N GLY A 233 9.10 7.04 -1.27
CA GLY A 233 9.06 7.03 0.20
C GLY A 233 10.43 7.22 0.88
N PRO A 234 10.54 6.96 2.20
CA PRO A 234 11.76 7.25 2.96
C PRO A 234 12.97 6.41 2.53
N CYS A 235 14.12 7.06 2.40
CA CYS A 235 15.43 6.45 2.16
C CYS A 235 16.57 7.23 2.83
N GLY A 236 17.76 6.63 2.93
CA GLY A 236 18.96 7.28 3.47
C GLY A 236 20.15 6.33 3.62
N PRO A 237 21.34 6.86 4.00
CA PRO A 237 22.54 6.05 4.24
C PRO A 237 22.36 5.07 5.39
N CYS A 238 23.11 3.98 5.38
CA CYS A 238 23.11 2.98 6.45
C CYS A 238 24.51 2.42 6.77
N THR A 239 24.61 1.75 7.91
CA THR A 239 25.80 1.02 8.39
C THR A 239 25.38 -0.36 8.85
N GLU A 240 26.15 -1.39 8.51
CA GLU A 240 25.79 -2.78 8.79
C GLU A 240 26.85 -3.44 9.66
N ILE A 241 26.43 -4.46 10.42
CA ILE A 241 27.31 -5.26 11.26
C ILE A 241 27.25 -6.71 10.77
N HIS A 242 28.41 -7.25 10.41
CA HIS A 242 28.56 -8.61 9.90
C HIS A 242 29.32 -9.48 10.90
N TYR A 243 28.95 -10.76 10.97
CA TYR A 243 29.56 -11.74 11.87
C TYR A 243 30.25 -12.85 11.09
N ASP A 244 31.55 -13.07 11.37
CA ASP A 244 32.30 -14.22 10.85
C ASP A 244 32.02 -15.48 11.70
N HIS A 245 31.32 -16.44 11.09
CA HIS A 245 31.01 -17.72 11.72
C HIS A 245 32.28 -18.54 12.00
N VAL A 246 33.34 -18.37 11.20
CA VAL A 246 34.61 -19.08 11.38
C VAL A 246 35.43 -18.42 12.49
N GLY A 247 35.76 -17.14 12.33
CA GLY A 247 36.57 -16.34 13.25
C GLY A 247 38.05 -16.75 13.30
N GLY A 248 38.87 -15.98 14.02
CA GLY A 248 40.32 -16.21 14.11
C GLY A 248 41.08 -15.96 12.80
N ARG A 249 40.46 -15.24 11.86
CA ARG A 249 40.99 -14.86 10.54
C ARG A 249 40.60 -13.42 10.23
N GLU A 250 41.11 -12.91 9.11
CA GLU A 250 40.69 -11.62 8.57
C GLU A 250 39.75 -11.82 7.38
N ALA A 251 38.52 -11.31 7.49
CA ALA A 251 37.40 -11.62 6.62
C ALA A 251 36.79 -10.39 5.93
N ALA A 252 37.42 -9.21 6.00
CA ALA A 252 36.92 -7.98 5.39
C ALA A 252 36.56 -8.10 3.90
N ALA A 253 37.30 -8.91 3.13
CA ALA A 253 37.02 -9.16 1.70
C ALA A 253 35.78 -10.04 1.43
N LEU A 254 35.15 -10.61 2.46
CA LEU A 254 33.93 -11.42 2.37
C LEU A 254 32.67 -10.64 2.79
N VAL A 255 32.83 -9.44 3.36
CA VAL A 255 31.73 -8.55 3.74
C VAL A 255 31.02 -8.06 2.48
N ASN A 256 29.69 -8.17 2.44
CA ASN A 256 28.83 -7.85 1.28
C ASN A 256 29.25 -8.55 -0.04
N ALA A 257 29.83 -9.75 0.07
CA ALA A 257 30.24 -10.60 -1.05
C ALA A 257 29.43 -11.92 -1.15
N ASP A 258 28.20 -11.93 -0.64
CA ASP A 258 27.26 -13.07 -0.67
C ASP A 258 27.82 -14.40 -0.13
N SER A 259 28.71 -14.32 0.87
CA SER A 259 29.35 -15.49 1.49
C SER A 259 28.56 -15.98 2.72
N PRO A 260 28.18 -17.28 2.80
CA PRO A 260 27.50 -17.83 3.97
C PRO A 260 28.38 -17.93 5.22
N GLU A 261 29.68 -17.64 5.11
CA GLU A 261 30.61 -17.64 6.25
C GLU A 261 30.61 -16.31 7.02
N VAL A 262 30.21 -15.21 6.36
CA VAL A 262 30.17 -13.85 6.93
C VAL A 262 28.79 -13.26 6.68
N VAL A 263 27.94 -13.29 7.70
CA VAL A 263 26.52 -12.96 7.57
C VAL A 263 26.23 -11.59 8.16
N GLU A 264 25.44 -10.77 7.47
CA GLU A 264 24.87 -9.53 8.02
C GLU A 264 23.93 -9.88 9.17
N ILE A 265 24.18 -9.36 10.37
CA ILE A 265 23.36 -9.60 11.56
C ILE A 265 22.61 -8.36 12.05
N TRP A 266 22.95 -7.17 11.55
CA TRP A 266 22.24 -5.91 11.86
C TRP A 266 22.46 -4.86 10.78
N ASN A 267 21.40 -4.18 10.34
CA ASN A 267 21.43 -2.98 9.49
C ASN A 267 20.92 -1.76 10.27
N LEU A 268 21.70 -0.68 10.36
CA LEU A 268 21.32 0.58 11.01
C LEU A 268 21.11 1.65 9.92
N VAL A 269 19.85 2.04 9.69
CA VAL A 269 19.45 2.95 8.60
C VAL A 269 19.13 4.34 9.13
N PHE A 270 19.73 5.37 8.50
CA PHE A 270 19.58 6.79 8.85
C PHE A 270 18.75 7.51 7.78
N MET A 271 17.42 7.44 7.88
CA MET A 271 16.50 7.95 6.83
C MET A 271 16.47 9.48 6.74
N GLN A 272 16.63 10.02 5.52
CA GLN A 272 16.84 11.46 5.27
C GLN A 272 16.19 12.01 3.95
N TYR A 273 15.66 11.19 3.02
CA TYR A 273 15.23 11.65 1.65
C TYR A 273 13.90 11.03 1.10
N ASN A 274 13.36 11.55 -0.04
CA ASN A 274 12.09 11.15 -0.74
C ASN A 274 12.06 11.56 -2.27
N ARG A 275 11.15 11.03 -3.15
CA ARG A 275 11.32 11.02 -4.66
C ARG A 275 10.02 11.13 -5.54
N LEU A 276 9.99 11.94 -6.64
CA LEU A 276 8.85 12.16 -7.61
C LEU A 276 9.25 12.68 -9.03
N VAL A 277 8.36 12.62 -10.06
CA VAL A 277 8.69 13.09 -11.45
C VAL A 277 7.58 13.82 -12.27
N LEU A 278 6.47 13.17 -12.65
CA LEU A 278 5.94 13.24 -14.03
C LEU A 278 5.42 14.59 -14.63
N ARG A 279 4.70 15.45 -13.89
CA ARG A 279 3.88 16.59 -14.43
C ARG A 279 4.64 17.71 -15.17
N ARG A 280 5.96 17.64 -15.17
CA ARG A 280 6.91 18.64 -15.67
C ARG A 280 6.86 18.86 -17.19
N ILE A 281 6.65 17.79 -17.96
CA ILE A 281 6.81 17.80 -19.42
C ILE A 281 5.66 18.56 -20.12
N LEU A 282 4.41 18.30 -19.71
CA LEU A 282 3.21 18.88 -20.34
C LEU A 282 3.17 20.41 -20.25
N ARG A 283 3.52 20.95 -19.07
CA ARG A 283 3.53 22.41 -18.79
C ARG A 283 4.51 23.17 -19.68
N ARG A 284 5.68 22.57 -19.97
CA ARG A 284 6.67 23.13 -20.89
C ARG A 284 6.16 23.20 -22.33
N ALA A 285 5.44 22.16 -22.78
CA ALA A 285 4.87 22.11 -24.12
C ALA A 285 3.76 23.17 -24.32
N VAL A 286 2.83 23.31 -23.37
CA VAL A 286 1.75 24.32 -23.44
C VAL A 286 2.33 25.74 -23.52
N ARG A 287 3.33 26.06 -22.69
CA ARG A 287 4.01 27.37 -22.73
C ARG A 287 4.63 27.64 -24.11
N PHE A 288 5.33 26.66 -24.69
CA PHE A 288 5.99 26.81 -25.99
C PHE A 288 4.97 27.10 -27.12
N CYS A 289 3.84 26.40 -27.12
CA CYS A 289 2.75 26.67 -28.07
C CYS A 289 2.23 28.12 -27.96
N VAL A 290 1.98 28.62 -26.76
CA VAL A 290 1.30 29.91 -26.56
C VAL A 290 2.26 31.12 -26.58
N GLU A 291 3.41 31.06 -25.90
CA GLU A 291 4.33 32.21 -25.82
C GLU A 291 5.31 32.28 -27.01
N VAL A 292 5.78 31.13 -27.52
CA VAL A 292 6.80 31.09 -28.59
C VAL A 292 6.17 30.95 -29.97
N LEU A 293 5.32 29.95 -30.18
CA LEU A 293 4.65 29.73 -31.47
C LEU A 293 3.44 30.64 -31.69
N ARG A 294 2.95 31.34 -30.64
CA ARG A 294 1.74 32.18 -30.65
C ARG A 294 0.49 31.45 -31.16
N ALA A 295 0.44 30.15 -30.91
CA ALA A 295 -0.68 29.30 -31.29
C ALA A 295 -1.88 29.55 -30.34
N PRO A 296 -3.13 29.48 -30.83
CA PRO A 296 -4.31 29.59 -29.98
C PRO A 296 -4.42 28.39 -29.02
N GLN A 297 -5.13 28.60 -27.91
CA GLN A 297 -5.43 27.54 -26.93
C GLN A 297 -6.05 26.31 -27.59
N GLY A 298 -5.63 25.12 -27.16
CA GLY A 298 -6.07 23.83 -27.70
C GLY A 298 -5.28 23.36 -28.92
N THR A 299 -4.34 24.16 -29.45
CA THR A 299 -3.47 23.73 -30.56
C THR A 299 -2.59 22.54 -30.16
N LEU A 300 -2.16 22.44 -28.89
CA LEU A 300 -1.38 21.29 -28.43
C LEU A 300 -2.21 20.00 -28.46
N ALA A 301 -3.46 20.07 -28.01
CA ALA A 301 -4.40 18.96 -28.08
C ALA A 301 -4.76 18.60 -29.53
N SER A 302 -4.87 19.57 -30.45
CA SER A 302 -5.17 19.31 -31.86
C SER A 302 -4.08 18.53 -32.62
N LEU A 303 -2.88 18.37 -32.04
CA LEU A 303 -1.83 17.52 -32.60
C LEU A 303 -2.01 16.03 -32.24
N VAL A 304 -2.80 15.71 -31.21
CA VAL A 304 -3.00 14.33 -30.72
C VAL A 304 -3.55 13.39 -31.80
N PRO A 305 -4.57 13.76 -32.61
CA PRO A 305 -5.04 12.90 -33.70
C PRO A 305 -3.94 12.60 -34.72
N THR A 306 -3.12 13.59 -35.10
CA THR A 306 -2.01 13.38 -36.04
C THR A 306 -0.92 12.47 -35.47
N VAL A 307 -0.67 12.52 -34.16
CA VAL A 307 0.25 11.60 -33.47
C VAL A 307 -0.35 10.18 -33.39
N ALA A 308 -1.67 10.06 -33.16
CA ALA A 308 -2.38 8.79 -33.19
C ALA A 308 -2.35 8.18 -34.61
N ASP A 309 -2.59 8.94 -35.68
CA ASP A 309 -2.50 8.47 -37.06
C ASP A 309 -1.07 7.98 -37.42
N LEU A 310 -0.04 8.67 -36.95
CA LEU A 310 1.37 8.34 -37.23
C LEU A 310 1.89 7.14 -36.45
N LEU A 311 1.51 7.00 -35.17
CA LEU A 311 2.08 6.01 -34.24
C LEU A 311 1.09 4.91 -33.84
N GLY A 312 -0.21 5.08 -34.04
CA GLY A 312 -1.27 4.20 -33.55
C GLY A 312 -1.38 2.86 -34.27
N ASN A 313 -0.65 2.67 -35.38
CA ASN A 313 -0.42 1.35 -35.98
C ASN A 313 0.58 0.50 -35.16
N ILE A 314 1.41 1.15 -34.33
CA ILE A 314 2.35 0.51 -33.39
C ILE A 314 1.76 0.49 -31.97
N TYR A 315 0.98 1.52 -31.61
CA TYR A 315 0.33 1.70 -30.31
C TYR A 315 -1.20 1.85 -30.47
N PRO A 316 -1.96 0.75 -30.68
CA PRO A 316 -3.40 0.80 -30.98
C PRO A 316 -4.24 1.55 -29.93
N GLU A 317 -3.77 1.58 -28.69
CA GLU A 317 -4.35 2.34 -27.57
C GLU A 317 -4.42 3.85 -27.84
N LEU A 318 -3.50 4.42 -28.64
CA LEU A 318 -3.53 5.84 -28.99
C LEU A 318 -4.75 6.21 -29.81
N HIS A 319 -5.19 5.33 -30.72
CA HIS A 319 -6.44 5.55 -31.48
C HIS A 319 -7.67 5.48 -30.57
N GLN A 320 -7.70 4.53 -29.62
CA GLN A 320 -8.84 4.29 -28.74
C GLN A 320 -9.04 5.39 -27.69
N GLU A 321 -7.95 5.97 -27.19
CA GLU A 321 -7.97 6.98 -26.14
C GLU A 321 -7.77 8.42 -26.68
N THR A 322 -7.77 8.63 -28.01
CA THR A 322 -7.50 9.92 -28.68
C THR A 322 -8.26 11.08 -28.01
N ASP A 323 -9.59 10.97 -27.92
CA ASP A 323 -10.46 12.02 -27.40
C ASP A 323 -10.18 12.30 -25.92
N ARG A 324 -9.90 11.27 -25.13
CA ARG A 324 -9.55 11.41 -23.71
C ARG A 324 -8.18 12.06 -23.51
N ILE A 325 -7.21 11.77 -24.38
CA ILE A 325 -5.89 12.42 -24.34
C ILE A 325 -6.03 13.90 -24.74
N VAL A 326 -6.86 14.21 -25.74
CA VAL A 326 -7.26 15.56 -26.11
C VAL A 326 -7.90 16.30 -24.93
N ASP A 327 -8.88 15.70 -24.26
CA ASP A 327 -9.57 16.28 -23.10
C ASP A 327 -8.61 16.52 -21.92
N ILE A 328 -7.78 15.53 -21.56
CA ILE A 328 -6.79 15.67 -20.49
C ILE A 328 -5.80 16.80 -20.79
N ILE A 329 -5.33 16.93 -22.04
CA ILE A 329 -4.44 18.02 -22.44
C ILE A 329 -5.17 19.36 -22.38
N ASN A 330 -6.41 19.45 -22.89
CA ASN A 330 -7.23 20.67 -22.87
C ASN A 330 -7.55 21.13 -21.43
N GLU A 331 -7.92 20.23 -20.52
CA GLU A 331 -8.16 20.55 -19.11
C GLU A 331 -6.88 21.07 -18.44
N ASN A 332 -5.76 20.37 -18.62
CA ASN A 332 -4.49 20.77 -18.04
C ASN A 332 -3.96 22.07 -18.65
N GLU A 333 -4.17 22.30 -19.95
CA GLU A 333 -3.85 23.54 -20.66
C GLU A 333 -4.71 24.70 -20.15
N ALA A 334 -6.03 24.54 -20.05
CA ALA A 334 -6.94 25.58 -19.55
C ALA A 334 -6.62 25.98 -18.09
N HIS A 335 -6.42 25.01 -17.20
CA HIS A 335 -6.00 25.28 -15.83
C HIS A 335 -4.65 26.02 -15.80
N PHE A 336 -3.67 25.55 -16.58
CA PHE A 336 -2.32 26.12 -16.59
C PHE A 336 -2.23 27.51 -17.22
N LEU A 337 -3.01 27.81 -18.27
CA LEU A 337 -3.00 29.11 -18.93
C LEU A 337 -3.50 30.24 -18.01
N SER A 338 -4.43 29.95 -17.11
CA SER A 338 -4.91 30.91 -16.11
C SER A 338 -3.78 31.35 -15.16
N SER A 339 -3.01 30.39 -14.64
CA SER A 339 -1.81 30.64 -13.83
C SER A 339 -0.67 31.26 -14.64
N LEU A 340 -0.44 30.83 -15.90
CA LEU A 340 0.63 31.34 -16.76
C LEU A 340 0.47 32.83 -17.08
N GLN A 341 -0.74 33.26 -17.45
CA GLN A 341 -1.00 34.68 -17.72
C GLN A 341 -0.84 35.56 -16.47
N GLN A 342 -1.09 35.03 -15.27
CA GLN A 342 -0.86 35.76 -14.02
C GLN A 342 0.63 35.79 -13.66
N GLY A 343 1.31 34.63 -13.73
CA GLY A 343 2.74 34.48 -13.45
C GLY A 343 3.62 35.30 -14.38
N SER A 344 3.45 35.19 -15.70
CA SER A 344 4.23 35.96 -16.69
C SER A 344 4.06 37.47 -16.51
N ARG A 345 2.85 37.96 -16.18
CA ARG A 345 2.62 39.39 -15.86
C ARG A 345 3.32 39.86 -14.59
N LEU A 346 3.38 39.02 -13.54
CA LEU A 346 4.08 39.37 -12.29
C LEU A 346 5.60 39.37 -12.49
N ILE A 347 6.13 38.41 -13.27
CA ILE A 347 7.54 38.38 -13.67
C ILE A 347 7.90 39.64 -14.47
N GLU A 348 7.12 40.00 -15.49
CA GLU A 348 7.36 41.20 -16.30
C GLU A 348 7.29 42.51 -15.49
N ARG A 349 6.31 42.65 -14.60
CA ARG A 349 6.23 43.79 -13.66
C ARG A 349 7.47 43.88 -12.78
N THR A 350 7.95 42.74 -12.27
CA THR A 350 9.12 42.68 -11.37
C THR A 350 10.40 43.05 -12.10
N LEU A 351 10.59 42.54 -13.33
CA LEU A 351 11.71 42.89 -14.21
C LEU A 351 11.67 44.35 -14.69
N SER A 352 10.49 44.96 -14.76
CA SER A 352 10.29 46.36 -15.22
C SER A 352 10.40 47.42 -14.10
N ARG A 353 10.68 47.02 -12.85
CA ARG A 353 10.89 47.96 -11.73
C ARG A 353 12.19 48.74 -11.92
N LYS A 354 12.17 50.06 -11.66
CA LYS A 354 13.34 50.95 -11.79
C LYS A 354 14.54 50.55 -10.92
N ASP A 355 14.27 49.83 -9.82
CA ASP A 355 15.24 49.47 -8.79
C ASP A 355 15.83 48.06 -9.02
N TYR A 356 15.47 47.41 -10.13
CA TYR A 356 15.88 46.05 -10.46
C TYR A 356 17.37 45.98 -10.85
N LYS A 357 18.17 45.33 -10.00
CA LYS A 357 19.58 45.03 -10.29
C LYS A 357 19.66 44.01 -11.43
N HIS A 358 20.26 44.41 -12.55
CA HIS A 358 20.38 43.58 -13.75
C HIS A 358 20.95 42.18 -13.45
N GLY A 359 20.24 41.14 -13.90
CA GLY A 359 20.71 39.75 -13.96
C GLY A 359 20.07 38.77 -12.96
N VAL A 360 19.62 39.23 -11.78
CA VAL A 360 19.16 38.33 -10.69
C VAL A 360 17.70 38.62 -10.30
N PHE A 361 16.81 37.66 -10.52
CA PHE A 361 15.40 37.74 -10.15
C PHE A 361 15.22 37.45 -8.65
N PRO A 362 14.33 38.17 -7.93
CA PRO A 362 14.15 37.97 -6.49
C PRO A 362 13.60 36.57 -6.16
N ALA A 363 14.33 35.81 -5.35
CA ALA A 363 13.95 34.47 -4.91
C ALA A 363 12.60 34.45 -4.16
N SER A 364 12.30 35.48 -3.36
CA SER A 364 11.01 35.64 -2.68
C SER A 364 9.82 35.74 -3.62
N VAL A 365 9.98 36.43 -4.76
CA VAL A 365 8.92 36.56 -5.78
C VAL A 365 8.76 35.25 -6.57
N ALA A 366 9.88 34.56 -6.88
CA ALA A 366 9.84 33.23 -7.48
C ALA A 366 9.15 32.20 -6.55
N TRP A 367 9.39 32.29 -5.24
CA TRP A 367 8.76 31.43 -4.25
C TRP A 367 7.27 31.71 -4.05
N SER A 368 6.86 32.98 -3.96
CA SER A 368 5.45 33.39 -3.87
C SER A 368 4.65 32.96 -5.11
N LEU A 369 5.22 33.12 -6.31
CA LEU A 369 4.63 32.58 -7.55
C LEU A 369 4.29 31.08 -7.41
N HIS A 370 5.16 30.30 -6.79
CA HIS A 370 4.96 28.87 -6.59
C HIS A 370 3.95 28.53 -5.49
N ARG A 371 4.11 29.14 -4.31
CA ARG A 371 3.31 28.86 -3.13
C ARG A 371 1.87 29.37 -3.26
N ASP A 372 1.71 30.60 -3.76
CA ASP A 372 0.45 31.35 -3.66
C ASP A 372 -0.39 31.25 -4.94
N LEU A 373 0.27 31.15 -6.10
CA LEU A 373 -0.38 31.06 -7.42
C LEU A 373 -0.22 29.68 -8.08
N GLY A 374 0.41 28.72 -7.39
CA GLY A 374 0.64 27.35 -7.88
C GLY A 374 1.61 27.25 -9.07
N PHE A 375 2.39 28.31 -9.34
CA PHE A 375 3.18 28.42 -10.55
C PHE A 375 4.49 27.60 -10.47
N PRO A 376 4.83 26.72 -11.41
CA PRO A 376 5.95 25.79 -11.23
C PRO A 376 7.32 26.50 -11.19
N LEU A 377 8.15 26.26 -10.16
CA LEU A 377 9.49 26.87 -10.06
C LEU A 377 10.39 26.54 -11.25
N ASP A 378 10.31 25.32 -11.76
CA ASP A 378 11.09 24.88 -12.93
C ASP A 378 10.66 25.57 -14.23
N LEU A 379 9.47 26.19 -14.23
CA LEU A 379 8.99 27.06 -15.30
C LEU A 379 9.39 28.52 -15.07
N VAL A 380 9.44 28.99 -13.81
CA VAL A 380 9.99 30.30 -13.43
C VAL A 380 11.45 30.38 -13.87
N ASP A 381 12.27 29.38 -13.54
CA ASP A 381 13.66 29.26 -13.99
C ASP A 381 13.76 29.38 -15.53
N LEU A 382 12.99 28.58 -16.26
CA LEU A 382 13.00 28.56 -17.74
C LEU A 382 12.57 29.92 -18.35
N ILE A 383 11.58 30.59 -17.76
CA ILE A 383 11.07 31.90 -18.21
C ILE A 383 12.12 33.02 -18.00
N LEU A 384 12.96 32.88 -16.97
CA LEU A 384 13.99 33.85 -16.64
C LEU A 384 15.26 33.61 -17.45
N GLU A 385 15.69 32.35 -17.61
CA GLU A 385 16.86 31.95 -18.40
C GLU A 385 16.79 32.50 -19.84
N GLU A 386 15.63 32.39 -20.49
CA GLU A 386 15.37 32.93 -21.84
C GLU A 386 15.48 34.46 -21.93
N ARG A 387 15.33 35.17 -20.80
CA ARG A 387 15.48 36.62 -20.68
C ARG A 387 16.87 37.05 -20.19
N GLY A 388 17.82 36.11 -20.09
CA GLY A 388 19.18 36.37 -19.58
C GLY A 388 19.22 36.67 -18.08
N VAL A 389 18.22 36.21 -17.33
CA VAL A 389 18.05 36.41 -15.90
C VAL A 389 18.02 35.06 -15.19
N HIS A 390 18.46 34.99 -13.94
CA HIS A 390 18.36 33.77 -13.13
C HIS A 390 17.83 34.11 -11.73
N VAL A 391 17.16 33.16 -11.08
CA VAL A 391 16.87 33.27 -9.64
C VAL A 391 18.16 32.95 -8.87
N ASP A 392 18.39 33.64 -7.75
CA ASP A 392 19.39 33.17 -6.78
C ASP A 392 18.90 31.85 -6.18
N ARG A 393 19.50 30.74 -6.63
CA ARG A 393 19.13 29.41 -6.14
C ARG A 393 19.49 29.19 -4.67
N GLN A 394 20.54 29.83 -4.12
CA GLN A 394 20.86 29.65 -2.71
C GLN A 394 19.80 30.30 -1.83
N GLU A 395 19.33 31.50 -2.19
CA GLU A 395 18.25 32.16 -1.45
C GLU A 395 16.88 31.50 -1.72
N LEU A 396 16.62 30.99 -2.94
CA LEU A 396 15.39 30.25 -3.24
C LEU A 396 15.35 28.89 -2.50
N ASP A 397 16.42 28.11 -2.55
CA ASP A 397 16.54 26.85 -1.82
C ASP A 397 16.49 27.10 -0.31
N ARG A 398 17.02 28.24 0.18
CA ARG A 398 16.85 28.67 1.56
C ARG A 398 15.39 28.99 1.90
N LEU A 399 14.65 29.72 1.06
CA LEU A 399 13.22 30.01 1.28
C LEU A 399 12.35 28.74 1.19
N ILE A 400 12.68 27.83 0.28
CA ILE A 400 12.08 26.50 0.19
C ILE A 400 12.39 25.72 1.48
N ALA A 401 13.65 25.69 1.93
CA ALA A 401 14.07 24.98 3.13
C ALA A 401 13.51 25.60 4.40
N GLU A 402 13.43 26.92 4.53
CA GLU A 402 12.79 27.62 5.64
C GLU A 402 11.29 27.30 5.66
N ASN A 403 10.59 27.32 4.52
CA ASN A 403 9.16 27.01 4.47
C ASN A 403 8.86 25.50 4.58
N GLN A 404 9.76 24.62 4.11
CA GLN A 404 9.71 23.17 4.37
C GLN A 404 10.01 22.86 5.82
N LYS A 405 10.98 23.56 6.44
CA LYS A 405 11.28 23.45 7.87
C LYS A 405 10.09 23.93 8.70
N VAL A 406 9.44 25.03 8.30
CA VAL A 406 8.16 25.49 8.84
C VAL A 406 7.05 24.44 8.61
N ALA A 407 6.97 23.76 7.46
CA ALA A 407 6.00 22.68 7.21
C ALA A 407 6.31 21.38 7.98
N LEU A 408 7.59 21.09 8.25
CA LEU A 408 8.06 19.97 9.07
C LEU A 408 7.87 20.27 10.56
N GLU A 409 8.06 21.52 10.99
CA GLU A 409 7.69 22.05 12.31
C GLU A 409 6.16 21.98 12.50
N LEU A 410 5.36 22.13 11.43
CA LEU A 410 3.91 21.88 11.45
C LEU A 410 3.53 20.41 11.64
N GLN A 411 4.29 19.49 11.04
CA GLN A 411 4.06 18.04 11.16
C GLN A 411 4.66 17.45 12.45
N ALA A 412 5.71 18.05 13.00
CA ALA A 412 6.32 17.67 14.27
C ALA A 412 5.70 18.40 15.48
N GLY A 413 5.04 19.53 15.26
CA GLY A 413 4.52 20.42 16.31
C GLY A 413 3.00 20.39 16.52
N ASP A 414 2.18 19.90 15.57
CA ASP A 414 0.73 20.17 15.64
C ASP A 414 -0.24 18.98 15.58
N ARG A 415 -0.34 18.27 16.72
CA ARG A 415 -1.64 18.25 17.44
C ARG A 415 -1.56 18.99 18.79
N ALA A 416 -0.67 19.97 18.88
CA ALA A 416 -0.44 20.80 20.06
C ALA A 416 -0.56 22.32 19.78
N GLN A 417 -0.97 22.76 18.59
CA GLN A 417 -1.06 24.18 18.20
C GLN A 417 -2.36 24.64 17.49
N VAL A 418 -3.22 23.76 16.94
CA VAL A 418 -4.62 24.15 16.58
C VAL A 418 -5.62 23.95 17.72
N THR A 419 -5.33 23.08 18.69
CA THR A 419 -6.04 23.12 19.97
C THR A 419 -5.50 24.29 20.78
N LEU A 420 -6.33 25.33 20.92
CA LEU A 420 -6.23 26.27 22.03
C LEU A 420 -6.07 25.45 23.31
N ASP A 421 -4.99 25.69 24.03
CA ASP A 421 -4.75 24.99 25.28
C ASP A 421 -5.77 25.42 26.35
N VAL A 422 -5.83 24.70 27.46
CA VAL A 422 -6.84 24.98 28.51
C VAL A 422 -6.68 26.40 29.07
N LEU A 423 -5.45 26.94 29.07
CA LEU A 423 -5.17 28.31 29.50
C LEU A 423 -5.71 29.33 28.48
N SER A 424 -5.47 29.15 27.18
CA SER A 424 -5.99 30.02 26.12
C SER A 424 -7.51 29.99 26.02
N LEU A 425 -8.14 28.82 26.20
CA LEU A 425 -9.60 28.71 26.30
C LEU A 425 -10.15 29.47 27.52
N THR A 426 -9.46 29.38 28.66
CA THR A 426 -9.83 30.14 29.87
C THR A 426 -9.62 31.65 29.67
N GLU A 427 -8.57 32.05 28.95
CA GLU A 427 -8.26 33.44 28.65
C GLU A 427 -9.27 34.06 27.67
N LEU A 428 -9.68 33.36 26.62
CA LEU A 428 -10.77 33.80 25.73
C LEU A 428 -12.06 34.03 26.51
N GLN A 429 -12.40 33.14 27.44
CA GLN A 429 -13.55 33.31 28.33
C GLN A 429 -13.37 34.51 29.29
N ARG A 430 -12.18 34.71 29.85
CA ARG A 430 -11.84 35.85 30.73
C ARG A 430 -11.93 37.20 30.00
N LEU A 431 -11.51 37.23 28.74
CA LEU A 431 -11.60 38.39 27.85
C LEU A 431 -13.02 38.61 27.29
N GLY A 432 -13.95 37.69 27.53
CA GLY A 432 -15.33 37.78 27.06
C GLY A 432 -15.49 37.56 25.55
N VAL A 433 -14.54 36.86 24.90
CA VAL A 433 -14.60 36.57 23.46
C VAL A 433 -15.75 35.60 23.20
N PRO A 434 -16.79 35.98 22.41
CA PRO A 434 -17.93 35.12 22.16
C PRO A 434 -17.54 33.89 21.33
N HIS A 435 -18.26 32.79 21.54
CA HIS A 435 -18.13 31.59 20.71
C HIS A 435 -18.40 31.91 19.24
N THR A 436 -17.70 31.23 18.32
CA THR A 436 -17.84 31.46 16.88
C THR A 436 -19.21 30.99 16.37
N ASP A 437 -19.93 31.85 15.67
CA ASP A 437 -21.15 31.49 14.94
C ASP A 437 -20.79 30.72 13.66
N ASP A 438 -20.81 29.40 13.75
CA ASP A 438 -20.56 28.51 12.61
C ASP A 438 -21.86 28.04 11.91
N SER A 439 -23.01 28.67 12.18
CA SER A 439 -24.29 28.32 11.57
C SER A 439 -24.29 28.49 10.04
N LEU A 440 -23.49 29.45 9.54
CA LEU A 440 -23.31 29.74 8.10
C LEU A 440 -22.70 28.57 7.32
N LYS A 441 -22.11 27.56 7.98
CA LYS A 441 -21.67 26.32 7.29
C LYS A 441 -22.86 25.54 6.67
N TYR A 442 -24.07 25.78 7.14
CA TYR A 442 -25.33 25.25 6.58
C TYR A 442 -26.04 26.22 5.62
N ASP A 443 -25.56 27.46 5.46
CA ASP A 443 -26.13 28.41 4.51
C ASP A 443 -25.63 28.10 3.10
N TYR A 444 -26.40 27.33 2.37
CA TYR A 444 -26.22 27.06 0.95
C TYR A 444 -27.55 26.71 0.31
N ARG A 445 -27.70 27.05 -0.98
CA ARG A 445 -28.94 26.84 -1.73
C ARG A 445 -28.68 26.21 -3.08
N LEU A 446 -29.64 25.44 -3.57
CA LEU A 446 -29.66 24.93 -4.93
C LEU A 446 -30.32 25.99 -5.84
N ALA A 447 -29.53 26.64 -6.69
CA ALA A 447 -30.01 27.61 -7.68
C ALA A 447 -29.62 27.13 -9.08
N GLU A 448 -30.60 27.03 -9.99
CA GLU A 448 -30.38 26.57 -11.38
C GLU A 448 -29.63 25.22 -11.48
N GLY A 449 -29.88 24.32 -10.52
CA GLY A 449 -29.23 23.01 -10.43
C GLY A 449 -27.80 23.02 -9.87
N ARG A 450 -27.27 24.18 -9.44
CA ARG A 450 -25.93 24.31 -8.83
C ARG A 450 -26.03 24.71 -7.36
N TYR A 451 -25.11 24.19 -6.54
CA TYR A 451 -24.98 24.64 -5.16
C TYR A 451 -24.31 26.02 -5.14
N VAL A 452 -24.98 26.98 -4.53
CA VAL A 452 -24.47 28.33 -4.30
C VAL A 452 -24.21 28.49 -2.81
N PHE A 453 -22.93 28.66 -2.48
CA PHE A 453 -22.44 29.02 -1.15
C PHE A 453 -22.33 30.54 -1.08
N PRO A 454 -23.10 31.24 -0.24
CA PRO A 454 -23.02 32.70 -0.11
C PRO A 454 -21.65 33.17 0.38
N PRO A 455 -21.19 34.36 -0.01
CA PRO A 455 -19.94 34.92 0.49
C PRO A 455 -20.09 35.23 1.99
N CYS A 456 -19.19 34.68 2.80
CA CYS A 456 -19.15 34.95 4.23
C CYS A 456 -18.14 36.08 4.52
N ARG A 457 -18.53 37.00 5.40
CA ARG A 457 -17.65 38.04 5.96
C ARG A 457 -17.59 37.83 7.46
N ALA A 458 -16.41 37.98 8.05
CA ALA A 458 -16.19 37.81 9.47
C ALA A 458 -15.16 38.81 10.00
N THR A 459 -15.20 39.02 11.30
CA THR A 459 -14.23 39.82 12.06
C THR A 459 -13.26 38.89 12.76
N VAL A 460 -11.96 39.19 12.71
CA VAL A 460 -10.96 38.53 13.57
C VAL A 460 -11.23 38.94 15.02
N LEU A 461 -11.64 37.99 15.86
CA LEU A 461 -11.87 38.21 17.28
C LEU A 461 -10.62 37.96 18.14
N ALA A 462 -9.79 37.00 17.73
CA ALA A 462 -8.51 36.72 18.37
C ALA A 462 -7.58 35.99 17.40
N LEU A 463 -6.27 36.18 17.60
CA LEU A 463 -5.19 35.48 16.94
C LEU A 463 -4.40 34.70 18.00
N TYR A 464 -4.04 33.47 17.70
CA TYR A 464 -3.17 32.62 18.54
C TYR A 464 -1.95 32.20 17.72
N ASP A 465 -0.75 32.57 18.18
CA ASP A 465 0.51 32.37 17.45
C ASP A 465 1.14 30.97 17.64
N GLY A 466 0.45 30.08 18.38
CA GLY A 466 0.96 28.79 18.79
C GLY A 466 1.55 28.76 20.21
N GLN A 467 1.62 29.89 20.90
CA GLN A 467 2.03 30.02 22.32
C GLN A 467 1.08 30.88 23.15
N ALA A 468 0.57 31.98 22.59
CA ALA A 468 -0.27 32.96 23.30
C ALA A 468 -1.30 33.63 22.37
N LEU A 469 -2.27 34.32 22.98
CA LEU A 469 -3.15 35.24 22.25
C LEU A 469 -2.39 36.54 21.94
N VAL A 470 -2.44 36.97 20.69
CA VAL A 470 -1.71 38.13 20.17
C VAL A 470 -2.65 39.10 19.46
N SER A 471 -2.30 40.39 19.44
CA SER A 471 -3.09 41.44 18.77
C SER A 471 -2.87 41.48 17.26
N GLU A 472 -1.69 41.09 16.79
CA GLU A 472 -1.29 41.09 15.38
C GLU A 472 -0.28 39.96 15.10
N VAL A 473 -0.24 39.50 13.85
CA VAL A 473 0.68 38.49 13.32
C VAL A 473 1.24 39.00 11.99
N SER A 474 2.54 38.84 11.75
CA SER A 474 3.23 39.36 10.56
C SER A 474 3.39 38.34 9.44
N GLU A 475 3.77 38.82 8.25
CA GLU A 475 4.03 38.00 7.05
C GLU A 475 4.95 36.79 7.35
N GLY A 476 4.59 35.64 6.76
CA GLY A 476 5.34 34.38 6.84
C GLY A 476 5.07 33.56 8.11
N GLN A 477 4.42 34.12 9.12
CA GLN A 477 4.07 33.40 10.34
C GLN A 477 2.80 32.55 10.15
N ARG A 478 2.65 31.51 10.96
CA ARG A 478 1.39 30.77 11.09
C ARG A 478 0.65 31.20 12.34
N CYS A 479 -0.67 31.27 12.24
CA CYS A 479 -1.52 31.50 13.41
C CYS A 479 -2.85 30.77 13.29
N SER A 480 -3.47 30.59 14.44
CA SER A 480 -4.84 30.13 14.62
C SER A 480 -5.76 31.34 14.74
N VAL A 481 -6.67 31.50 13.79
CA VAL A 481 -7.60 32.64 13.68
C VAL A 481 -8.97 32.23 14.24
N ILE A 482 -9.45 33.00 15.22
CA ILE A 482 -10.80 32.88 15.77
C ILE A 482 -11.64 34.02 15.21
N LEU A 483 -12.80 33.67 14.67
CA LEU A 483 -13.72 34.58 13.99
C LEU A 483 -15.02 34.72 14.77
N ASP A 484 -15.74 35.84 14.56
CA ASP A 484 -17.11 36.02 15.08
C ASP A 484 -18.09 35.04 14.45
N ARG A 485 -17.89 34.74 13.16
CA ARG A 485 -18.66 33.76 12.38
C ARG A 485 -17.80 33.07 11.33
N THR A 486 -18.23 31.90 10.86
CA THR A 486 -17.57 31.23 9.74
C THR A 486 -18.52 30.36 8.92
N CYS A 487 -18.28 30.28 7.61
CA CYS A 487 -18.94 29.32 6.74
C CYS A 487 -18.16 28.01 6.60
N PHE A 488 -16.96 27.86 7.19
CA PHE A 488 -16.15 26.65 7.13
C PHE A 488 -16.64 25.58 8.12
N TYR A 489 -16.64 24.33 7.68
CA TYR A 489 -16.91 23.15 8.50
C TYR A 489 -15.61 22.66 9.17
N ALA A 490 -15.63 22.58 10.50
CA ALA A 490 -14.58 21.93 11.28
C ALA A 490 -14.72 20.39 11.25
N GLU A 491 -13.61 19.65 11.31
CA GLU A 491 -13.65 18.17 11.30
C GLU A 491 -14.49 17.62 12.47
N GLN A 492 -15.68 17.09 12.15
CA GLN A 492 -16.64 16.54 13.11
C GLN A 492 -17.46 15.40 12.46
N GLY A 493 -18.04 14.50 13.27
CA GLY A 493 -18.98 13.46 12.81
C GLY A 493 -18.42 12.44 11.81
N GLY A 494 -17.09 12.42 11.59
CA GLY A 494 -16.44 11.62 10.56
C GLY A 494 -16.34 12.29 9.18
N GLN A 495 -16.89 13.49 9.00
CA GLN A 495 -16.64 14.32 7.82
C GLN A 495 -15.36 15.14 8.02
N SER A 496 -14.53 15.20 6.99
CA SER A 496 -13.29 16.01 6.94
C SER A 496 -13.60 17.51 6.97
N HIS A 497 -12.68 18.33 7.49
CA HIS A 497 -12.81 19.78 7.47
C HIS A 497 -12.77 20.36 6.05
N ASP A 498 -13.22 21.60 5.89
CA ASP A 498 -13.10 22.33 4.62
C ASP A 498 -11.70 22.88 4.35
N GLN A 499 -11.49 23.23 3.09
CA GLN A 499 -10.32 23.91 2.57
C GLN A 499 -10.75 25.23 1.92
N GLY A 500 -9.81 26.16 1.74
CA GLY A 500 -10.10 27.48 1.18
C GLY A 500 -9.07 28.52 1.61
N TYR A 501 -9.45 29.79 1.54
CA TYR A 501 -8.61 30.92 1.93
C TYR A 501 -9.46 32.11 2.41
N PHE A 502 -8.84 33.05 3.12
CA PHE A 502 -9.42 34.35 3.41
C PHE A 502 -8.78 35.44 2.56
N THR A 503 -9.45 36.58 2.44
CA THR A 503 -8.91 37.84 1.91
C THR A 503 -9.29 38.99 2.83
N LEU A 504 -8.43 39.99 2.99
CA LEU A 504 -8.81 41.24 3.66
C LEU A 504 -9.89 41.95 2.84
N TYR A 505 -10.90 42.49 3.53
CA TYR A 505 -12.07 43.10 2.86
C TYR A 505 -11.69 44.33 2.02
N GLU A 506 -10.74 45.13 2.49
CA GLU A 506 -10.24 46.34 1.81
C GLU A 506 -9.08 46.06 0.84
N LEU A 507 -8.44 44.88 0.94
CA LEU A 507 -7.24 44.48 0.19
C LEU A 507 -7.41 43.04 -0.34
N GLN A 508 -8.15 42.91 -1.45
CA GLN A 508 -8.49 41.60 -2.05
C GLN A 508 -7.30 40.87 -2.69
N ASP A 509 -6.16 41.54 -2.85
CA ASP A 509 -4.95 40.97 -3.46
C ASP A 509 -4.12 40.11 -2.47
N VAL A 510 -4.44 40.13 -1.16
CA VAL A 510 -3.75 39.32 -0.13
C VAL A 510 -4.58 38.10 0.23
N LEU A 511 -4.01 36.90 0.01
CA LEU A 511 -4.63 35.61 0.30
C LEU A 511 -4.08 35.01 1.61
N PHE A 512 -4.95 34.49 2.45
CA PHE A 512 -4.60 33.77 3.68
C PHE A 512 -5.07 32.31 3.56
N PRO A 513 -4.23 31.37 3.10
CA PRO A 513 -4.63 29.98 2.91
C PRO A 513 -5.04 29.31 4.22
N VAL A 514 -6.18 28.62 4.22
CA VAL A 514 -6.68 27.86 5.38
C VAL A 514 -6.18 26.43 5.29
N GLU A 515 -5.28 26.06 6.19
CA GLU A 515 -4.64 24.74 6.22
C GLU A 515 -5.50 23.69 6.93
N ALA A 516 -6.19 24.11 7.99
CA ALA A 516 -7.01 23.26 8.85
C ALA A 516 -8.11 24.06 9.53
N VAL A 517 -9.26 23.43 9.75
CA VAL A 517 -10.35 23.99 10.55
C VAL A 517 -10.79 22.97 11.61
N VAL A 518 -10.69 23.36 12.87
CA VAL A 518 -11.02 22.50 14.02
C VAL A 518 -11.98 23.20 14.97
N TRP A 519 -12.66 22.42 15.80
CA TRP A 519 -13.55 22.93 16.83
C TRP A 519 -12.92 22.70 18.21
N ALA A 520 -12.85 23.75 19.03
CA ALA A 520 -12.25 23.70 20.36
C ALA A 520 -13.05 24.58 21.34
N GLY A 521 -13.70 23.95 22.34
CA GLY A 521 -14.30 24.67 23.47
C GLY A 521 -15.43 25.65 23.14
N GLY A 522 -16.08 25.52 21.98
CA GLY A 522 -17.09 26.47 21.49
C GLY A 522 -16.59 27.40 20.36
N TYR A 523 -15.29 27.43 20.09
CA TYR A 523 -14.68 28.22 19.02
C TYR A 523 -14.40 27.37 17.78
N VAL A 524 -14.49 27.97 16.60
CA VAL A 524 -13.95 27.38 15.37
C VAL A 524 -12.62 28.05 15.07
N VAL A 525 -11.56 27.23 15.08
CA VAL A 525 -10.17 27.66 14.96
C VAL A 525 -9.70 27.35 13.54
N HIS A 526 -9.26 28.38 12.83
CA HIS A 526 -8.78 28.28 11.45
C HIS A 526 -7.27 28.47 11.45
N ARG A 527 -6.49 27.44 11.13
CA ARG A 527 -5.04 27.61 10.99
C ARG A 527 -4.73 28.20 9.62
N VAL A 528 -4.05 29.34 9.60
CA VAL A 528 -3.64 30.03 8.37
C VAL A 528 -2.14 30.29 8.36
N THR A 529 -1.56 30.34 7.16
CA THR A 529 -0.28 31.01 6.93
C THR A 529 -0.56 32.46 6.53
N VAL A 530 0.06 33.41 7.22
CA VAL A 530 -0.17 34.85 7.09
C VAL A 530 0.68 35.41 5.96
N ALA A 531 0.05 35.95 4.90
CA ALA A 531 0.75 36.45 3.71
C ALA A 531 1.06 37.96 3.74
N ASP A 532 0.37 38.72 4.59
CA ASP A 532 0.67 40.10 5.00
C ASP A 532 0.06 40.27 6.42
N ASN A 533 0.41 41.33 7.13
CA ASN A 533 0.03 41.55 8.52
C ASN A 533 -1.49 41.40 8.75
N LEU A 534 -1.85 40.54 9.71
CA LEU A 534 -3.22 40.26 10.12
C LEU A 534 -3.41 40.68 11.58
N LYS A 535 -4.49 41.40 11.89
CA LYS A 535 -4.75 41.99 13.21
C LYS A 535 -6.13 41.61 13.77
N THR A 536 -6.23 41.61 15.09
CA THR A 536 -7.53 41.52 15.77
C THR A 536 -8.37 42.75 15.43
N GLY A 537 -9.62 42.52 14.99
CA GLY A 537 -10.53 43.54 14.45
C GLY A 537 -10.61 43.58 12.92
N ASP A 538 -9.66 42.95 12.20
CA ASP A 538 -9.67 42.96 10.74
C ASP A 538 -10.93 42.29 10.16
N GLN A 539 -11.43 42.87 9.07
CA GLN A 539 -12.56 42.33 8.30
C GLN A 539 -12.04 41.40 7.21
N LEU A 540 -12.42 40.13 7.30
CA LEU A 540 -12.07 39.09 6.34
C LEU A 540 -13.29 38.69 5.50
N GLN A 541 -13.05 38.45 4.21
CA GLN A 541 -13.96 37.70 3.36
C GLN A 541 -13.43 36.26 3.21
N LEU A 542 -14.32 35.30 3.43
CA LEU A 542 -14.01 33.88 3.45
C LEU A 542 -14.39 33.21 2.12
N HIS A 543 -13.47 32.44 1.55
CA HIS A 543 -13.63 31.75 0.28
C HIS A 543 -13.39 30.24 0.47
N LEU A 544 -14.46 29.45 0.31
CA LEU A 544 -14.42 27.99 0.40
C LEU A 544 -13.93 27.37 -0.92
N ASP A 545 -13.19 26.26 -0.83
CA ASP A 545 -13.13 25.29 -1.92
C ASP A 545 -14.50 24.60 -2.03
N GLN A 546 -15.32 25.11 -2.96
CA GLN A 546 -16.67 24.62 -3.21
C GLN A 546 -16.68 23.20 -3.79
N VAL A 547 -15.61 22.77 -4.46
CA VAL A 547 -15.50 21.43 -5.07
C VAL A 547 -15.22 20.39 -3.99
N HIS A 548 -14.27 20.68 -3.08
CA HIS A 548 -13.99 19.86 -1.90
C HIS A 548 -15.21 19.76 -0.99
N ARG A 549 -15.84 20.91 -0.67
CA ARG A 549 -17.08 20.98 0.12
C ARG A 549 -18.19 20.12 -0.48
N LEU A 550 -18.51 20.31 -1.76
CA LEU A 550 -19.57 19.57 -2.42
C LEU A 550 -19.26 18.06 -2.46
N SER A 551 -18.02 17.69 -2.73
CA SER A 551 -17.58 16.29 -2.73
C SER A 551 -17.74 15.62 -1.36
N CYS A 552 -17.47 16.36 -0.27
CA CYS A 552 -17.75 15.90 1.09
C CYS A 552 -19.26 15.77 1.33
N MET A 553 -20.08 16.76 0.95
CA MET A 553 -21.55 16.73 1.08
C MET A 553 -22.18 15.54 0.34
N VAL A 554 -21.74 15.26 -0.90
CA VAL A 554 -22.17 14.11 -1.70
C VAL A 554 -21.96 12.81 -0.93
N LYS A 555 -20.72 12.56 -0.50
CA LYS A 555 -20.33 11.32 0.17
C LYS A 555 -20.93 11.22 1.58
N HIS A 556 -21.22 12.34 2.26
CA HIS A 556 -21.89 12.35 3.56
C HIS A 556 -23.38 11.99 3.44
N THR A 557 -24.13 12.64 2.55
CA THR A 557 -25.53 12.27 2.29
C THR A 557 -25.63 10.82 1.79
N ALA A 558 -24.73 10.38 0.91
CA ALA A 558 -24.67 8.99 0.45
C ALA A 558 -24.41 7.99 1.60
N THR A 559 -23.64 8.37 2.62
CA THR A 559 -23.39 7.53 3.81
C THR A 559 -24.66 7.30 4.62
N HIS A 560 -25.51 8.32 4.80
CA HIS A 560 -26.80 8.17 5.48
C HIS A 560 -27.77 7.26 4.72
N ILE A 561 -27.82 7.39 3.38
CA ILE A 561 -28.65 6.53 2.53
C ILE A 561 -28.14 5.07 2.58
N LEU A 562 -26.82 4.86 2.54
CA LEU A 562 -26.19 3.55 2.67
C LEU A 562 -26.48 2.90 4.04
N ASN A 563 -26.38 3.66 5.14
CA ASN A 563 -26.68 3.20 6.49
C ASN A 563 -28.15 2.74 6.60
N PHE A 564 -29.08 3.54 6.08
CA PHE A 564 -30.49 3.18 5.99
C PHE A 564 -30.73 1.91 5.15
N ALA A 565 -30.15 1.83 3.95
CA ALA A 565 -30.29 0.66 3.08
C ALA A 565 -29.73 -0.63 3.73
N LEU A 566 -28.59 -0.55 4.43
CA LEU A 566 -28.05 -1.66 5.21
C LEU A 566 -29.00 -2.11 6.32
N ARG A 567 -29.57 -1.18 7.11
CA ARG A 567 -30.56 -1.49 8.16
C ARG A 567 -31.85 -2.09 7.57
N LYS A 568 -32.31 -1.59 6.42
CA LYS A 568 -33.52 -2.05 5.73
C LYS A 568 -33.37 -3.47 5.15
N VAL A 569 -32.21 -3.79 4.56
CA VAL A 569 -31.95 -5.09 3.92
C VAL A 569 -31.47 -6.17 4.93
N LEU A 570 -30.66 -5.80 5.91
CA LEU A 570 -30.05 -6.74 6.86
C LEU A 570 -30.74 -6.77 8.23
N GLY A 571 -31.68 -5.86 8.47
CA GLY A 571 -32.45 -5.74 9.71
C GLY A 571 -31.84 -4.82 10.77
N ALA A 572 -32.65 -4.48 11.78
CA ALA A 572 -32.33 -3.49 12.80
C ALA A 572 -31.13 -3.82 13.72
N SER A 573 -30.57 -5.03 13.66
CA SER A 573 -29.35 -5.40 14.38
C SER A 573 -28.07 -4.81 13.76
N VAL A 574 -28.15 -4.18 12.59
CA VAL A 574 -27.02 -3.43 12.02
C VAL A 574 -26.88 -2.08 12.71
N GLN A 575 -25.70 -1.85 13.29
CA GLN A 575 -25.30 -0.59 13.91
C GLN A 575 -24.01 -0.09 13.26
N GLN A 576 -23.93 1.22 13.05
CA GLN A 576 -22.70 1.90 12.67
C GLN A 576 -21.64 1.71 13.77
N ARG A 577 -20.40 1.42 13.35
CA ARG A 577 -19.21 1.32 14.21
C ARG A 577 -18.11 2.31 13.83
N GLY A 578 -18.26 2.99 12.71
CA GLY A 578 -17.41 4.09 12.29
C GLY A 578 -17.81 4.60 10.91
N SER A 579 -17.59 5.88 10.66
CA SER A 579 -17.67 6.49 9.34
C SER A 579 -16.36 7.24 9.07
N HIS A 580 -16.03 7.45 7.81
CA HIS A 580 -15.10 8.49 7.40
C HIS A 580 -15.44 8.95 5.98
N VAL A 581 -15.59 10.26 5.84
CA VAL A 581 -15.99 10.94 4.61
C VAL A 581 -15.01 12.08 4.33
N SER A 582 -14.46 12.06 3.13
CA SER A 582 -13.60 13.08 2.54
C SER A 582 -13.99 13.27 1.07
N ALA A 583 -13.46 14.28 0.40
CA ALA A 583 -13.76 14.54 -1.01
C ALA A 583 -13.45 13.33 -1.92
N ASP A 584 -12.42 12.54 -1.59
CA ASP A 584 -11.98 11.36 -2.33
C ASP A 584 -12.59 10.03 -1.85
N ARG A 585 -13.20 9.96 -0.65
CA ARG A 585 -13.49 8.66 -0.01
C ARG A 585 -14.77 8.59 0.80
N LEU A 586 -15.52 7.50 0.61
CA LEU A 586 -16.62 7.05 1.47
C LEU A 586 -16.25 5.70 2.12
N ARG A 587 -16.09 5.69 3.45
CA ARG A 587 -15.80 4.48 4.24
C ARG A 587 -16.85 4.30 5.34
N PHE A 588 -17.55 3.17 5.33
CA PHE A 588 -18.59 2.86 6.31
C PHE A 588 -18.35 1.53 7.02
N ASP A 589 -18.30 1.54 8.35
CA ASP A 589 -18.08 0.38 9.20
C ASP A 589 -19.34 0.06 10.00
N PHE A 590 -19.79 -1.21 9.97
CA PHE A 590 -21.07 -1.62 10.56
C PHE A 590 -21.02 -3.04 11.13
N SER A 591 -21.88 -3.30 12.12
CA SER A 591 -22.00 -4.62 12.74
C SER A 591 -22.86 -5.58 11.91
N VAL A 592 -22.31 -6.76 11.58
CA VAL A 592 -23.00 -7.81 10.81
C VAL A 592 -22.48 -9.19 11.19
N LYS A 593 -23.38 -10.20 11.23
CA LYS A 593 -23.06 -11.56 11.71
C LYS A 593 -22.06 -12.33 10.83
N GLY A 594 -21.90 -11.93 9.56
CA GLY A 594 -20.99 -12.51 8.57
C GLY A 594 -20.96 -11.66 7.30
N SER A 595 -20.17 -12.06 6.30
CA SER A 595 -20.13 -11.37 5.00
C SER A 595 -21.50 -11.38 4.30
N LEU A 596 -21.81 -10.31 3.57
CA LEU A 596 -23.07 -10.18 2.84
C LEU A 596 -23.14 -11.18 1.68
N SER A 597 -24.33 -11.62 1.29
CA SER A 597 -24.51 -12.37 0.03
C SER A 597 -24.43 -11.46 -1.20
N VAL A 598 -24.29 -12.04 -2.40
CA VAL A 598 -24.40 -11.32 -3.69
C VAL A 598 -25.77 -10.62 -3.79
N SER A 599 -26.85 -11.32 -3.41
CA SER A 599 -28.21 -10.77 -3.42
C SER A 599 -28.40 -9.63 -2.41
N GLN A 600 -27.82 -9.71 -1.21
CA GLN A 600 -27.88 -8.63 -0.21
C GLN A 600 -27.11 -7.40 -0.68
N LEU A 601 -25.91 -7.57 -1.25
CA LEU A 601 -25.16 -6.46 -1.84
C LEU A 601 -25.95 -5.78 -2.97
N GLN A 602 -26.54 -6.56 -3.88
CA GLN A 602 -27.43 -6.03 -4.93
C GLN A 602 -28.65 -5.29 -4.35
N GLN A 603 -29.29 -5.81 -3.31
CA GLN A 603 -30.45 -5.19 -2.67
C GLN A 603 -30.09 -3.88 -1.96
N VAL A 604 -28.94 -3.81 -1.29
CA VAL A 604 -28.44 -2.57 -0.67
C VAL A 604 -28.13 -1.54 -1.76
N GLU A 605 -27.37 -1.93 -2.79
CA GLU A 605 -26.97 -1.02 -3.87
C GLU A 605 -28.18 -0.51 -4.67
N ARG A 606 -29.18 -1.36 -4.95
CA ARG A 606 -30.47 -0.93 -5.53
C ARG A 606 -31.20 0.04 -4.61
N CYS A 607 -31.41 -0.31 -3.34
CA CYS A 607 -32.15 0.55 -2.40
C CYS A 607 -31.49 1.93 -2.22
N VAL A 608 -30.16 2.04 -2.31
CA VAL A 608 -29.47 3.33 -2.31
C VAL A 608 -29.76 4.10 -3.61
N ASN A 609 -29.61 3.46 -4.76
CA ASN A 609 -29.78 4.12 -6.05
C ASN A 609 -31.25 4.45 -6.36
N ASP A 610 -32.22 3.68 -5.90
CA ASP A 610 -33.65 4.01 -5.97
C ASP A 610 -33.94 5.36 -5.27
N ILE A 611 -33.29 5.63 -4.13
CA ILE A 611 -33.41 6.88 -3.38
C ILE A 611 -32.66 8.04 -4.07
N ILE A 612 -31.54 7.76 -4.74
CA ILE A 612 -30.79 8.75 -5.53
C ILE A 612 -31.58 9.14 -6.79
N SER A 613 -32.06 8.16 -7.57
CA SER A 613 -32.83 8.38 -8.80
C SER A 613 -34.20 9.03 -8.56
N ALA A 614 -34.80 8.82 -7.38
CA ALA A 614 -36.01 9.55 -6.97
C ALA A 614 -35.75 11.03 -6.60
N ASN A 615 -34.48 11.48 -6.56
CA ASN A 615 -34.04 12.83 -6.20
C ASN A 615 -34.72 13.39 -4.94
N GLN A 616 -34.78 12.56 -3.90
CA GLN A 616 -35.45 12.87 -2.63
C GLN A 616 -34.87 14.12 -1.97
N ILE A 617 -35.74 14.90 -1.34
CA ILE A 617 -35.34 16.08 -0.57
C ILE A 617 -34.65 15.64 0.73
N VAL A 618 -33.61 16.37 1.13
CA VAL A 618 -32.94 16.21 2.42
C VAL A 618 -33.36 17.36 3.33
N HIS A 619 -34.02 17.01 4.42
CA HIS A 619 -34.50 17.92 5.44
C HIS A 619 -33.53 17.94 6.62
N SER A 620 -33.35 19.10 7.25
CA SER A 620 -32.67 19.20 8.54
C SER A 620 -33.36 20.18 9.47
N GLN A 621 -33.44 19.87 10.75
CA GLN A 621 -34.06 20.71 11.77
C GLN A 621 -33.36 20.56 13.12
N GLU A 622 -33.16 21.67 13.83
CA GLU A 622 -32.68 21.67 15.21
C GLU A 622 -33.84 21.49 16.19
N LEU A 623 -33.64 20.62 17.18
CA LEU A 623 -34.66 20.21 18.13
C LEU A 623 -34.04 19.92 19.51
N PRO A 624 -34.79 20.08 20.62
CA PRO A 624 -34.37 19.57 21.91
C PRO A 624 -34.16 18.05 21.86
N LEU A 625 -33.08 17.55 22.46
CA LEU A 625 -32.65 16.15 22.44
C LEU A 625 -33.76 15.19 22.94
N GLN A 626 -34.53 15.59 23.96
CA GLN A 626 -35.68 14.81 24.43
C GLN A 626 -36.77 14.67 23.36
N ARG A 627 -37.05 15.73 22.58
CA ARG A 627 -38.04 15.73 21.51
C ARG A 627 -37.57 14.90 20.31
N ALA A 628 -36.30 15.04 19.94
CA ALA A 628 -35.68 14.24 18.88
C ALA A 628 -35.75 12.73 19.18
N ARG A 629 -35.46 12.30 20.43
CA ARG A 629 -35.57 10.89 20.87
C ARG A 629 -36.98 10.27 20.71
N GLY A 630 -38.03 11.08 20.50
CA GLY A 630 -39.38 10.59 20.21
C GLY A 630 -39.61 10.15 18.76
N ILE A 631 -38.69 10.48 17.83
CA ILE A 631 -38.80 10.17 16.40
C ILE A 631 -38.61 8.66 16.16
N SER A 632 -39.58 8.04 15.49
CA SER A 632 -39.51 6.62 15.12
C SER A 632 -38.37 6.38 14.12
N GLY A 633 -37.59 5.32 14.34
CA GLY A 633 -36.48 4.92 13.45
C GLY A 633 -35.18 5.73 13.59
N LEU A 634 -35.21 6.86 14.33
CA LEU A 634 -34.05 7.74 14.58
C LEU A 634 -32.84 6.92 15.03
N ARG A 635 -31.72 7.10 14.33
CA ARG A 635 -30.44 6.51 14.73
C ARG A 635 -29.62 7.50 15.55
N THR A 636 -29.12 7.03 16.69
CA THR A 636 -28.08 7.68 17.50
C THR A 636 -26.82 6.81 17.48
N VAL A 637 -25.62 7.41 17.52
CA VAL A 637 -24.39 6.69 17.89
C VAL A 637 -24.35 6.57 19.41
N ASP A 638 -23.50 5.68 19.93
CA ASP A 638 -23.06 5.66 21.33
C ASP A 638 -22.16 6.89 21.66
N GLU A 639 -22.63 8.09 21.32
CA GLU A 639 -21.94 9.39 21.45
C GLU A 639 -22.77 10.36 22.32
N VAL A 640 -22.08 11.31 22.97
CA VAL A 640 -22.75 12.37 23.76
C VAL A 640 -23.07 13.54 22.83
N TYR A 641 -24.36 13.75 22.58
CA TYR A 641 -24.85 14.88 21.78
C TYR A 641 -25.15 16.09 22.68
N PRO A 642 -24.71 17.31 22.32
CA PRO A 642 -25.15 18.54 22.97
C PRO A 642 -26.65 18.79 22.69
N ASP A 643 -27.30 19.62 23.52
CA ASP A 643 -28.70 20.03 23.35
C ASP A 643 -28.74 21.53 23.03
N PRO A 644 -29.35 22.01 21.92
CA PRO A 644 -30.15 21.27 20.93
C PRO A 644 -29.34 20.36 19.99
N VAL A 645 -30.03 19.37 19.40
CA VAL A 645 -29.48 18.49 18.36
C VAL A 645 -30.04 18.81 16.99
N ARG A 646 -29.18 18.70 15.97
CA ARG A 646 -29.59 18.74 14.56
C ARG A 646 -29.98 17.34 14.07
N VAL A 647 -31.25 17.20 13.70
CA VAL A 647 -31.80 16.01 13.04
C VAL A 647 -31.71 16.19 11.54
N VAL A 648 -31.25 15.17 10.82
CA VAL A 648 -31.22 15.09 9.36
C VAL A 648 -32.11 13.93 8.91
N SER A 649 -32.96 14.19 7.90
CA SER A 649 -33.92 13.23 7.35
C SER A 649 -33.92 13.30 5.83
N VAL A 650 -34.03 12.15 5.15
CA VAL A 650 -34.25 12.06 3.70
C VAL A 650 -35.73 11.79 3.44
N GLU A 651 -36.30 12.26 2.32
CA GLU A 651 -37.72 12.12 1.91
C GLU A 651 -38.74 12.85 2.82
N LEU A 652 -38.71 12.62 4.13
CA LEU A 652 -39.75 13.09 5.06
C LEU A 652 -39.30 14.32 5.86
N PRO A 653 -40.14 15.38 5.97
CA PRO A 653 -39.92 16.48 6.90
C PRO A 653 -39.83 16.02 8.35
N VAL A 654 -38.92 16.63 9.13
CA VAL A 654 -38.72 16.27 10.54
C VAL A 654 -39.98 16.56 11.39
N THR A 655 -40.82 17.51 10.98
CA THR A 655 -42.13 17.77 11.60
C THR A 655 -43.10 16.60 11.50
N GLU A 656 -43.21 15.95 10.34
CA GLU A 656 -44.10 14.79 10.15
C GLU A 656 -43.64 13.58 10.98
N LEU A 657 -42.32 13.41 11.10
CA LEU A 657 -41.68 12.37 11.91
C LEU A 657 -41.90 12.55 13.41
N LEU A 658 -42.04 13.79 13.88
CA LEU A 658 -42.36 14.12 15.27
C LEU A 658 -43.82 13.85 15.62
N ASP A 659 -44.73 14.22 14.72
CA ASP A 659 -46.18 14.12 14.93
C ASP A 659 -46.71 12.71 14.64
N LYS A 660 -45.84 11.77 14.24
CA LYS A 660 -46.14 10.37 13.88
C LYS A 660 -47.22 10.24 12.81
N GLN A 661 -47.26 11.19 11.86
CA GLN A 661 -48.26 11.23 10.80
C GLN A 661 -47.98 10.25 9.65
N SER A 662 -46.85 9.53 9.68
CA SER A 662 -46.41 8.62 8.62
C SER A 662 -45.78 7.35 9.20
N ASP A 663 -46.26 6.19 8.75
CA ASP A 663 -45.67 4.86 9.02
C ASP A 663 -44.47 4.54 8.11
N ARG A 664 -44.08 5.45 7.21
CA ARG A 664 -42.99 5.23 6.25
C ARG A 664 -41.63 5.26 6.95
N GLN A 665 -40.82 4.23 6.71
CA GLN A 665 -39.42 4.20 7.17
C GLN A 665 -38.54 5.02 6.22
N THR A 666 -37.77 5.96 6.80
CA THR A 666 -36.74 6.72 6.06
C THR A 666 -35.39 6.74 6.79
N SER A 667 -34.35 7.26 6.13
CA SER A 667 -33.08 7.60 6.74
C SER A 667 -33.25 8.86 7.61
N VAL A 668 -33.17 8.68 8.93
CA VAL A 668 -33.23 9.78 9.90
C VAL A 668 -32.20 9.57 11.02
N GLU A 669 -31.34 10.57 11.22
CA GLU A 669 -30.18 10.51 12.12
C GLU A 669 -29.91 11.85 12.82
N LEU A 670 -29.19 11.81 13.96
CA LEU A 670 -28.57 13.01 14.53
C LEU A 670 -27.25 13.27 13.82
N CYS A 671 -27.11 14.42 13.15
CA CYS A 671 -25.90 14.76 12.39
C CYS A 671 -25.64 16.28 12.30
N CYS A 672 -24.42 16.68 12.67
CA CYS A 672 -23.90 18.05 12.52
C CYS A 672 -23.23 18.28 11.16
N GLY A 673 -23.18 17.29 10.27
CA GLY A 673 -22.52 17.39 8.97
C GLY A 673 -23.21 18.30 7.96
N THR A 674 -22.46 18.70 6.93
CA THR A 674 -23.01 19.35 5.73
C THR A 674 -23.55 18.28 4.78
N HIS A 675 -24.74 18.51 4.23
CA HIS A 675 -25.46 17.55 3.38
C HIS A 675 -25.98 18.20 2.10
N LEU A 676 -26.02 17.43 1.02
CA LEU A 676 -26.83 17.79 -0.15
C LEU A 676 -28.28 18.09 0.27
N LEU A 677 -28.93 19.02 -0.43
CA LEU A 677 -30.36 19.36 -0.28
C LEU A 677 -31.27 18.38 -1.04
N GLN A 678 -30.74 17.69 -2.05
CA GLN A 678 -31.42 16.67 -2.83
C GLN A 678 -30.47 15.51 -3.16
N THR A 679 -30.97 14.27 -3.16
CA THR A 679 -30.14 13.07 -3.31
C THR A 679 -29.61 12.83 -4.72
N GLY A 680 -30.24 13.39 -5.76
CA GLY A 680 -29.86 13.18 -7.16
C GLY A 680 -28.48 13.72 -7.53
N ALA A 681 -27.95 14.69 -6.76
CA ALA A 681 -26.57 15.17 -6.91
C ALA A 681 -25.50 14.15 -6.44
N ILE A 682 -25.90 12.97 -5.95
CA ILE A 682 -25.00 11.81 -5.76
C ILE A 682 -24.79 11.06 -7.09
N GLU A 683 -25.73 11.21 -8.04
CA GLU A 683 -25.83 10.58 -9.37
C GLU A 683 -25.96 9.04 -9.34
N ASP A 684 -24.97 8.35 -8.78
CA ASP A 684 -24.89 6.89 -8.64
C ASP A 684 -24.04 6.53 -7.42
N LEU A 685 -24.25 5.35 -6.83
CA LEU A 685 -23.37 4.77 -5.82
C LEU A 685 -23.09 3.29 -6.11
N VAL A 686 -21.80 2.95 -6.11
CA VAL A 686 -21.30 1.56 -6.23
C VAL A 686 -20.50 1.15 -5.01
N ILE A 687 -20.84 0.00 -4.43
CA ILE A 687 -20.04 -0.65 -3.38
C ILE A 687 -18.89 -1.39 -4.05
N VAL A 688 -17.71 -0.79 -4.09
CA VAL A 688 -16.51 -1.38 -4.72
C VAL A 688 -15.80 -2.41 -3.84
N SER A 689 -16.09 -2.46 -2.53
CA SER A 689 -15.49 -3.45 -1.62
C SER A 689 -16.34 -3.64 -0.35
N GLU A 690 -16.60 -4.91 0.00
CA GLU A 690 -17.08 -5.33 1.33
C GLU A 690 -16.08 -6.33 1.91
N ARG A 691 -15.54 -6.03 3.10
CA ARG A 691 -14.56 -6.88 3.80
C ARG A 691 -14.88 -6.92 5.30
N GLN A 692 -14.95 -8.12 5.87
CA GLN A 692 -15.02 -8.29 7.31
C GLN A 692 -13.68 -7.87 7.96
N LEU A 693 -13.71 -6.92 8.89
CA LEU A 693 -12.51 -6.43 9.61
C LEU A 693 -12.17 -7.36 10.77
N VAL A 694 -13.18 -7.69 11.56
CA VAL A 694 -13.17 -8.62 12.69
C VAL A 694 -14.50 -9.36 12.71
N LYS A 695 -14.58 -10.49 13.42
CA LYS A 695 -15.84 -11.23 13.56
C LYS A 695 -16.93 -10.32 14.14
N GLY A 696 -17.99 -10.10 13.38
CA GLY A 696 -19.10 -9.22 13.77
C GLY A 696 -19.06 -7.80 13.20
N ILE A 697 -17.99 -7.35 12.52
CA ILE A 697 -17.88 -6.00 11.93
C ILE A 697 -17.34 -6.08 10.49
N SER A 698 -18.08 -5.51 9.54
CA SER A 698 -17.66 -5.35 8.14
C SER A 698 -17.44 -3.88 7.79
N ARG A 699 -16.54 -3.66 6.84
CA ARG A 699 -16.26 -2.37 6.19
C ARG A 699 -16.76 -2.41 4.75
N ILE A 700 -17.56 -1.42 4.39
CA ILE A 700 -17.86 -1.05 3.01
C ILE A 700 -16.98 0.14 2.60
N VAL A 701 -16.47 0.08 1.38
CA VAL A 701 -15.96 1.23 0.64
C VAL A 701 -16.84 1.38 -0.59
N ALA A 702 -17.33 2.60 -0.83
CA ALA A 702 -18.17 2.94 -1.95
C ALA A 702 -17.60 4.17 -2.69
N VAL A 703 -17.98 4.30 -3.96
CA VAL A 703 -17.68 5.44 -4.83
C VAL A 703 -18.98 6.01 -5.37
N THR A 704 -18.96 7.27 -5.82
CA THR A 704 -20.16 8.01 -6.27
C THR A 704 -19.97 8.65 -7.65
N GLY A 705 -21.06 8.98 -8.33
CA GLY A 705 -21.05 9.69 -9.62
C GLY A 705 -20.15 9.06 -10.67
N GLN A 706 -19.32 9.87 -11.34
CA GLN A 706 -18.43 9.40 -12.41
C GLN A 706 -17.45 8.27 -12.02
N GLU A 707 -17.15 8.07 -10.73
CA GLU A 707 -16.39 6.89 -10.27
C GLU A 707 -17.26 5.64 -10.20
N ALA A 708 -18.54 5.78 -9.80
CA ALA A 708 -19.51 4.70 -9.80
C ALA A 708 -19.84 4.25 -11.23
N ALA A 709 -20.09 5.20 -12.14
CA ALA A 709 -20.31 4.91 -13.56
C ALA A 709 -19.14 4.12 -14.18
N ARG A 710 -17.89 4.58 -13.98
CA ARG A 710 -16.68 3.87 -14.44
C ARG A 710 -16.56 2.46 -13.86
N ALA A 711 -16.91 2.28 -12.58
CA ALA A 711 -16.89 0.96 -11.95
C ALA A 711 -17.93 0.01 -12.55
N ARG A 712 -19.14 0.50 -12.88
CA ARG A 712 -20.17 -0.32 -13.56
C ARG A 712 -19.74 -0.71 -14.97
N GLU A 713 -19.18 0.21 -15.74
CA GLU A 713 -18.72 -0.06 -17.10
C GLU A 713 -17.59 -1.10 -17.13
N ALA A 714 -16.58 -0.92 -16.28
CA ALA A 714 -15.51 -1.91 -16.13
C ALA A 714 -16.03 -3.28 -15.68
N GLY A 715 -17.07 -3.32 -14.85
CA GLY A 715 -17.78 -4.56 -14.50
C GLY A 715 -18.51 -5.20 -15.68
N HIS A 716 -19.11 -4.39 -16.56
CA HIS A 716 -19.79 -4.86 -17.77
C HIS A 716 -18.82 -5.46 -18.78
N VAL A 717 -17.73 -4.76 -19.10
CA VAL A 717 -16.65 -5.24 -19.99
C VAL A 717 -16.10 -6.58 -19.49
N LEU A 718 -15.70 -6.67 -18.21
CA LEU A 718 -15.19 -7.92 -17.64
C LEU A 718 -16.24 -9.04 -17.63
N SER A 719 -17.54 -8.73 -17.56
CA SER A 719 -18.58 -9.75 -17.73
C SER A 719 -18.63 -10.28 -19.16
N GLN A 720 -18.57 -9.39 -20.17
CA GLN A 720 -18.55 -9.77 -21.59
C GLN A 720 -17.33 -10.64 -21.92
N ASP A 721 -16.15 -10.32 -21.37
CA ASP A 721 -14.93 -11.13 -21.55
C ASP A 721 -15.09 -12.54 -20.96
N VAL A 722 -15.67 -12.65 -19.75
CA VAL A 722 -15.94 -13.93 -19.10
C VAL A 722 -17.04 -14.72 -19.84
N ASP A 723 -18.04 -14.05 -20.41
CA ASP A 723 -19.07 -14.65 -21.27
C ASP A 723 -18.45 -15.19 -22.58
N SER A 724 -17.61 -14.40 -23.23
CA SER A 724 -16.87 -14.76 -24.46
C SER A 724 -15.95 -15.96 -24.25
N LEU A 725 -15.15 -15.95 -23.17
CA LEU A 725 -14.29 -17.06 -22.78
C LEU A 725 -15.09 -18.34 -22.47
N SER A 726 -16.20 -18.21 -21.74
CA SER A 726 -17.10 -19.32 -21.43
C SER A 726 -17.73 -19.90 -22.70
N ALA A 727 -18.13 -19.07 -23.67
CA ALA A 727 -18.69 -19.51 -24.94
C ALA A 727 -17.65 -20.22 -25.82
N ARG A 728 -16.40 -19.72 -25.86
CA ARG A 728 -15.27 -20.37 -26.56
C ARG A 728 -15.00 -21.77 -26.00
N LEU A 729 -14.96 -21.92 -24.67
CA LEU A 729 -14.77 -23.21 -24.00
C LEU A 729 -15.95 -24.18 -24.20
N GLY A 730 -17.18 -23.65 -24.30
CA GLY A 730 -18.40 -24.45 -24.46
C GLY A 730 -18.65 -24.97 -25.88
N ARG A 731 -18.22 -24.22 -26.92
CA ARG A 731 -18.44 -24.61 -28.34
C ARG A 731 -17.53 -25.73 -28.82
N SER A 732 -16.31 -25.83 -28.30
CA SER A 732 -15.38 -26.89 -28.67
C SER A 732 -14.44 -27.19 -27.50
N ALA A 733 -14.43 -28.45 -27.05
CA ALA A 733 -13.39 -28.91 -26.15
C ALA A 733 -12.02 -28.75 -26.83
N PRO A 734 -10.97 -28.27 -26.12
CA PRO A 734 -9.65 -28.09 -26.71
C PRO A 734 -9.15 -29.38 -27.38
N SER A 735 -8.76 -29.29 -28.64
CA SER A 735 -8.33 -30.43 -29.45
C SER A 735 -6.84 -30.76 -29.30
N CYS A 736 -6.03 -29.76 -28.96
CA CYS A 736 -4.58 -29.88 -28.71
C CYS A 736 -4.20 -29.31 -27.35
N LEU A 737 -3.03 -29.70 -26.83
CA LEU A 737 -2.55 -29.29 -25.52
C LEU A 737 -2.32 -27.77 -25.43
N ASP A 738 -1.76 -27.15 -26.46
CA ASP A 738 -1.43 -25.73 -26.49
C ASP A 738 -2.68 -24.85 -26.34
N THR A 739 -3.77 -25.15 -27.07
CA THR A 739 -5.04 -24.41 -26.93
C THR A 739 -5.61 -24.54 -25.52
N ALA A 740 -5.55 -25.72 -24.89
CA ALA A 740 -5.99 -25.92 -23.52
C ALA A 740 -5.16 -25.10 -22.51
N GLN A 741 -3.84 -25.02 -22.71
CA GLN A 741 -2.95 -24.22 -21.87
C GLN A 741 -3.17 -22.71 -22.06
N CYS A 742 -3.37 -22.23 -23.29
CA CYS A 742 -3.75 -20.85 -23.57
C CYS A 742 -5.06 -20.47 -22.87
N PHE A 743 -6.12 -21.29 -22.97
CA PHE A 743 -7.36 -21.06 -22.24
C PHE A 743 -7.15 -21.03 -20.72
N SER A 744 -6.30 -21.90 -20.16
CA SER A 744 -5.97 -21.87 -18.73
C SER A 744 -5.28 -20.57 -18.30
N LYS A 745 -4.42 -20.01 -19.16
CA LYS A 745 -3.75 -18.72 -18.94
C LYS A 745 -4.71 -17.53 -19.05
N GLU A 746 -5.60 -17.53 -20.05
CA GLU A 746 -6.62 -16.49 -20.24
C GLU A 746 -7.59 -16.39 -19.05
N VAL A 747 -8.04 -17.54 -18.49
CA VAL A 747 -8.86 -17.55 -17.26
C VAL A 747 -8.10 -16.91 -16.09
N GLY A 748 -6.80 -17.15 -15.97
CA GLY A 748 -5.94 -16.52 -14.95
C GLY A 748 -5.90 -15.00 -15.08
N VAL A 749 -5.57 -14.50 -16.28
CA VAL A 749 -5.51 -13.05 -16.58
C VAL A 749 -6.83 -12.35 -16.25
N LEU A 750 -7.97 -12.93 -16.63
CA LEU A 750 -9.28 -12.37 -16.31
C LEU A 750 -9.64 -12.46 -14.81
N SER A 751 -9.14 -13.47 -14.09
CA SER A 751 -9.25 -13.51 -12.63
C SER A 751 -8.48 -12.38 -11.96
N ASP A 752 -7.25 -12.10 -12.42
CA ASP A 752 -6.44 -11.01 -11.89
C ASP A 752 -7.06 -9.63 -12.22
N ALA A 753 -7.64 -9.48 -13.41
CA ALA A 753 -8.37 -8.27 -13.80
C ALA A 753 -9.62 -8.03 -12.93
N VAL A 754 -10.43 -9.06 -12.66
CA VAL A 754 -11.62 -8.98 -11.79
C VAL A 754 -11.26 -8.66 -10.33
N ASP A 755 -10.11 -9.14 -9.85
CA ASP A 755 -9.67 -8.92 -8.47
C ASP A 755 -9.13 -7.51 -8.22
N ASN A 756 -8.45 -6.91 -9.21
CA ASN A 756 -7.78 -5.61 -9.08
C ASN A 756 -8.60 -4.41 -9.59
N THR A 757 -9.48 -4.60 -10.59
CA THR A 757 -10.28 -3.49 -11.14
C THR A 757 -11.40 -3.08 -10.18
N PRO A 758 -11.63 -1.76 -9.92
CA PRO A 758 -12.78 -1.28 -9.17
C PRO A 758 -14.09 -1.55 -9.94
N ILE A 759 -14.86 -2.55 -9.48
CA ILE A 759 -16.16 -2.95 -10.04
C ILE A 759 -17.16 -3.22 -8.89
N PRO A 760 -18.48 -3.26 -9.15
CA PRO A 760 -19.47 -3.60 -8.13
C PRO A 760 -19.14 -4.90 -7.41
N GLN A 761 -19.09 -4.87 -6.07
CA GLN A 761 -18.61 -5.98 -5.24
C GLN A 761 -19.47 -7.23 -5.37
N TRP A 762 -20.75 -7.10 -5.67
CA TRP A 762 -21.62 -8.24 -5.97
C TRP A 762 -21.22 -8.92 -7.29
N GLN A 763 -20.93 -8.12 -8.32
CA GLN A 763 -20.54 -8.59 -9.64
C GLN A 763 -19.16 -9.23 -9.61
N ARG A 764 -18.20 -8.65 -8.87
CA ARG A 764 -16.88 -9.27 -8.62
C ARG A 764 -17.02 -10.70 -8.09
N ARG A 765 -17.88 -10.92 -7.09
CA ARG A 765 -18.10 -12.24 -6.47
C ARG A 765 -18.74 -13.23 -7.44
N GLU A 766 -19.62 -12.77 -8.31
CA GLU A 766 -20.23 -13.57 -9.36
C GLU A 766 -19.19 -13.98 -10.43
N LEU A 767 -18.44 -13.03 -10.98
CA LEU A 767 -17.39 -13.28 -11.96
C LEU A 767 -16.28 -14.18 -11.40
N GLN A 768 -15.82 -13.95 -10.17
CA GLN A 768 -14.89 -14.85 -9.47
C GLN A 768 -15.42 -16.29 -9.37
N SER A 769 -16.71 -16.47 -9.07
CA SER A 769 -17.33 -17.80 -8.98
C SER A 769 -17.32 -18.51 -10.35
N ARG A 770 -17.68 -17.78 -11.40
CA ARG A 770 -17.67 -18.26 -12.80
C ARG A 770 -16.27 -18.61 -13.29
N LEU A 771 -15.29 -17.72 -13.11
CA LEU A 771 -13.89 -17.93 -13.47
C LEU A 771 -13.28 -19.13 -12.73
N ARG A 772 -13.58 -19.31 -11.44
CA ARG A 772 -13.16 -20.52 -10.69
C ARG A 772 -13.74 -21.81 -11.25
N ALA A 773 -14.95 -21.79 -11.82
CA ALA A 773 -15.52 -22.94 -12.52
C ALA A 773 -14.80 -23.18 -13.86
N LEU A 774 -14.58 -22.14 -14.67
CA LEU A 774 -13.85 -22.23 -15.95
C LEU A 774 -12.42 -22.74 -15.75
N GLN A 775 -11.70 -22.27 -14.72
CA GLN A 775 -10.35 -22.73 -14.40
C GLN A 775 -10.30 -24.23 -14.10
N ARG A 776 -11.29 -24.76 -13.35
CA ARG A 776 -11.39 -26.21 -13.06
C ARG A 776 -11.62 -27.02 -14.33
N THR A 777 -12.51 -26.55 -15.21
CA THR A 777 -12.80 -27.20 -16.50
C THR A 777 -11.56 -27.20 -17.40
N SER A 778 -10.90 -26.06 -17.56
CA SER A 778 -9.68 -25.91 -18.36
C SER A 778 -8.54 -26.80 -17.83
N ASN A 779 -8.25 -26.75 -16.53
CA ASN A 779 -7.23 -27.60 -15.91
C ASN A 779 -7.54 -29.10 -16.05
N THR A 780 -8.82 -29.48 -16.11
CA THR A 780 -9.25 -30.87 -16.36
C THR A 780 -9.03 -31.27 -17.81
N ALA A 781 -9.29 -30.38 -18.77
CA ALA A 781 -9.02 -30.60 -20.19
C ALA A 781 -7.51 -30.78 -20.47
N VAL A 782 -6.66 -29.87 -19.94
CA VAL A 782 -5.20 -29.98 -20.01
C VAL A 782 -4.74 -31.36 -19.52
N ARG A 783 -5.15 -31.77 -18.31
CA ARG A 783 -4.75 -33.07 -17.73
C ARG A 783 -5.16 -34.28 -18.59
N LYS A 784 -6.33 -34.24 -19.24
CA LYS A 784 -6.80 -35.29 -20.15
C LYS A 784 -5.95 -35.36 -21.42
N LEU A 785 -5.69 -34.21 -22.05
CA LEU A 785 -4.89 -34.13 -23.28
C LEU A 785 -3.45 -34.60 -23.06
N GLU A 786 -2.79 -34.13 -22.00
CA GLU A 786 -1.44 -34.59 -21.62
C GLU A 786 -1.37 -36.11 -21.43
N THR A 787 -2.43 -36.72 -20.89
CA THR A 787 -2.48 -38.18 -20.67
C THR A 787 -2.69 -38.93 -21.99
N ARG A 788 -3.43 -38.35 -22.93
CA ARG A 788 -3.62 -38.91 -24.28
C ARG A 788 -2.32 -38.84 -25.10
N GLU A 789 -1.64 -37.69 -25.08
CA GLU A 789 -0.34 -37.50 -25.74
C GLU A 789 0.71 -38.46 -25.16
N ALA A 790 0.78 -38.56 -23.83
CA ALA A 790 1.70 -39.45 -23.15
C ALA A 790 1.50 -40.93 -23.50
N ALA A 791 0.24 -41.36 -23.68
CA ALA A 791 -0.11 -42.72 -24.08
C ALA A 791 0.32 -43.07 -25.51
N VAL A 792 0.17 -42.13 -26.45
CA VAL A 792 0.65 -42.29 -27.84
C VAL A 792 2.18 -42.42 -27.87
N GLN A 793 2.89 -41.55 -27.15
CA GLN A 793 4.35 -41.61 -27.05
C GLN A 793 4.85 -42.89 -26.37
N ALA A 794 4.15 -43.37 -25.33
CA ALA A 794 4.48 -44.62 -24.65
C ALA A 794 4.29 -45.83 -25.58
N GLN A 795 3.20 -45.87 -26.35
CA GLN A 795 2.97 -46.94 -27.31
C GLN A 795 4.05 -46.97 -28.41
N ALA A 796 4.37 -45.81 -29.00
CA ALA A 796 5.40 -45.72 -30.05
C ALA A 796 6.80 -46.18 -29.56
N LEU A 797 7.19 -45.81 -28.33
CA LEU A 797 8.42 -46.27 -27.72
C LEU A 797 8.41 -47.78 -27.43
N GLN A 798 7.26 -48.32 -27.03
CA GLN A 798 7.11 -49.75 -26.73
C GLN A 798 7.14 -50.61 -28.01
N GLU A 799 6.58 -50.13 -29.12
CA GLU A 799 6.70 -50.75 -30.44
C GLU A 799 8.14 -50.68 -30.97
N LYS A 800 8.86 -49.59 -30.71
CA LYS A 800 10.26 -49.37 -31.14
C LYS A 800 11.28 -50.25 -30.43
N HIS A 801 11.15 -50.47 -29.12
CA HIS A 801 12.18 -51.15 -28.30
C HIS A 801 11.75 -52.50 -27.70
N GLY A 802 10.46 -52.84 -27.72
CA GLY A 802 9.96 -54.06 -27.08
C GLY A 802 10.17 -54.06 -25.56
N ARG A 803 10.47 -55.22 -24.97
CA ARG A 803 10.81 -55.36 -23.55
C ARG A 803 12.33 -55.32 -23.37
N THR A 804 12.84 -54.19 -22.88
CA THR A 804 14.24 -53.97 -22.53
C THR A 804 14.39 -53.66 -21.05
N GLU A 805 15.50 -54.08 -20.43
CA GLU A 805 15.79 -53.84 -19.01
C GLU A 805 16.22 -52.38 -18.72
N LEU A 806 16.80 -51.73 -19.73
CA LEU A 806 17.18 -50.32 -19.72
C LEU A 806 16.68 -49.63 -21.00
N LEU A 807 15.78 -48.66 -20.85
CA LEU A 807 15.23 -47.83 -21.91
C LEU A 807 15.69 -46.39 -21.73
N VAL A 808 16.49 -45.90 -22.68
CA VAL A 808 16.90 -44.49 -22.77
C VAL A 808 16.71 -43.99 -24.20
N ASP A 809 15.80 -43.03 -24.39
CA ASP A 809 15.44 -42.51 -25.71
C ASP A 809 14.91 -41.07 -25.66
N LEU A 810 14.70 -40.50 -26.85
CA LEU A 810 14.10 -39.18 -27.04
C LEU A 810 12.57 -39.28 -27.18
N VAL A 811 11.84 -38.31 -26.63
CA VAL A 811 10.42 -38.05 -26.89
C VAL A 811 10.25 -36.65 -27.47
N GLU A 812 9.41 -36.50 -28.49
CA GLU A 812 8.99 -35.20 -28.99
C GLU A 812 7.82 -34.67 -28.16
N THR A 813 8.10 -33.85 -27.15
CA THR A 813 7.11 -33.07 -26.40
C THR A 813 7.72 -31.80 -25.81
N SER A 814 6.91 -30.75 -25.69
CA SER A 814 7.28 -29.51 -24.99
C SER A 814 6.98 -29.57 -23.48
N SER A 815 6.22 -30.57 -23.02
CA SER A 815 5.68 -30.64 -21.66
C SER A 815 6.38 -31.67 -20.78
N LEU A 816 6.96 -31.20 -19.66
CA LEU A 816 7.52 -32.07 -18.63
C LEU A 816 6.45 -32.97 -17.97
N SER A 817 5.19 -32.54 -17.96
CA SER A 817 4.05 -33.33 -17.48
C SER A 817 3.76 -34.51 -18.40
N VAL A 818 3.78 -34.29 -19.73
CA VAL A 818 3.65 -35.37 -20.72
C VAL A 818 4.81 -36.34 -20.59
N LEU A 819 6.06 -35.84 -20.60
CA LEU A 819 7.26 -36.67 -20.51
C LEU A 819 7.24 -37.59 -19.27
N MET A 820 6.88 -37.05 -18.10
CA MET A 820 6.73 -37.83 -16.87
C MET A 820 5.58 -38.84 -16.94
N LYS A 821 4.45 -38.49 -17.56
CA LYS A 821 3.33 -39.43 -17.77
C LYS A 821 3.73 -40.58 -18.70
N THR A 822 4.50 -40.33 -19.76
CA THR A 822 5.03 -41.35 -20.66
C THR A 822 5.95 -42.33 -19.92
N VAL A 823 6.88 -41.80 -19.10
CA VAL A 823 7.75 -42.62 -18.23
C VAL A 823 6.93 -43.49 -17.28
N ASN A 824 5.94 -42.91 -16.58
CA ASN A 824 5.06 -43.65 -15.66
C ASN A 824 4.29 -44.76 -16.37
N GLN A 825 3.81 -44.52 -17.59
CA GLN A 825 3.04 -45.49 -18.37
C GLN A 825 3.91 -46.65 -18.88
N LEU A 826 5.10 -46.36 -19.42
CA LEU A 826 6.07 -47.40 -19.81
C LEU A 826 6.47 -48.27 -18.62
N SER A 827 6.78 -47.64 -17.48
CA SER A 827 7.14 -48.35 -16.24
C SER A 827 5.98 -49.16 -15.65
N SER A 828 4.74 -48.80 -15.95
CA SER A 828 3.56 -49.59 -15.56
C SER A 828 3.41 -50.85 -16.43
N THR A 829 3.74 -50.76 -17.72
CA THR A 829 3.69 -51.92 -18.65
C THR A 829 4.92 -52.83 -18.54
N ALA A 830 6.06 -52.30 -18.07
CA ALA A 830 7.30 -53.05 -17.82
C ALA A 830 7.90 -52.71 -16.43
N PRO A 831 7.39 -53.29 -15.33
CA PRO A 831 7.76 -52.91 -13.95
C PRO A 831 9.21 -53.19 -13.53
N LEU A 832 9.97 -53.92 -14.35
CA LEU A 832 11.38 -54.27 -14.13
C LEU A 832 12.33 -53.46 -15.01
N SER A 833 11.83 -52.55 -15.86
CA SER A 833 12.64 -51.71 -16.73
C SER A 833 13.07 -50.41 -16.05
N HIS A 834 14.32 -50.01 -16.25
CA HIS A 834 14.84 -48.70 -15.91
C HIS A 834 14.58 -47.76 -17.11
N VAL A 835 13.77 -46.72 -16.94
CA VAL A 835 13.31 -45.86 -18.03
C VAL A 835 13.79 -44.42 -17.80
N MET A 836 14.49 -43.84 -18.78
CA MET A 836 14.76 -42.39 -18.84
C MET A 836 14.41 -41.85 -20.22
N LEU A 837 13.64 -40.77 -20.26
CA LEU A 837 13.27 -40.09 -21.50
C LEU A 837 13.75 -38.65 -21.46
N LEU A 838 14.33 -38.21 -22.58
CA LEU A 838 14.73 -36.82 -22.80
C LEU A 838 13.82 -36.18 -23.86
N ALA A 839 13.43 -34.93 -23.68
CA ALA A 839 12.73 -34.16 -24.70
C ALA A 839 13.49 -32.86 -25.01
N HIS A 840 13.95 -32.71 -26.24
CA HIS A 840 14.78 -31.58 -26.67
C HIS A 840 13.96 -30.53 -27.42
N GLN A 841 13.77 -29.37 -26.79
CA GLN A 841 13.17 -28.18 -27.37
C GLN A 841 14.19 -27.45 -28.27
N ARG A 842 14.32 -27.90 -29.52
CA ARG A 842 15.36 -27.43 -30.47
C ARG A 842 15.44 -25.91 -30.66
N HIS A 843 14.34 -25.18 -30.44
CA HIS A 843 14.28 -23.72 -30.57
C HIS A 843 14.84 -22.96 -29.36
N SER A 844 14.79 -23.54 -28.16
CA SER A 844 15.29 -22.93 -26.92
C SER A 844 16.60 -23.56 -26.41
N GLY A 845 17.07 -24.63 -27.05
CA GLY A 845 18.18 -25.46 -26.58
C GLY A 845 17.85 -26.27 -25.31
N LYS A 846 16.64 -26.15 -24.78
CA LYS A 846 16.23 -26.73 -23.50
C LYS A 846 15.94 -28.21 -23.62
N VAL A 847 16.47 -28.99 -22.69
CA VAL A 847 16.28 -30.43 -22.57
C VAL A 847 15.52 -30.73 -21.29
N LEU A 848 14.35 -31.34 -21.43
CA LEU A 848 13.57 -31.89 -20.33
C LEU A 848 14.00 -33.34 -20.10
N CYS A 849 14.09 -33.76 -18.84
CA CYS A 849 14.43 -35.11 -18.44
C CYS A 849 13.37 -35.66 -17.49
N ALA A 850 12.95 -36.91 -17.68
CA ALA A 850 12.19 -37.66 -16.70
C ALA A 850 12.65 -39.12 -16.69
N CYS A 851 12.71 -39.73 -15.50
CA CYS A 851 13.07 -41.14 -15.37
C CYS A 851 12.35 -41.83 -14.22
N GLN A 852 12.25 -43.15 -14.32
CA GLN A 852 11.72 -44.05 -13.31
C GLN A 852 12.53 -45.34 -13.32
N VAL A 853 12.81 -45.88 -12.13
CA VAL A 853 13.52 -47.15 -11.94
C VAL A 853 12.61 -48.17 -11.22
N PRO A 854 12.88 -49.48 -11.32
CA PRO A 854 12.12 -50.50 -10.60
C PRO A 854 12.28 -50.36 -9.10
N LYS A 855 11.19 -50.47 -8.34
CA LYS A 855 11.19 -50.42 -6.85
C LYS A 855 12.02 -51.52 -6.17
N VAL A 856 12.49 -52.50 -6.92
CA VAL A 856 13.20 -53.71 -6.44
C VAL A 856 14.68 -53.69 -6.82
N SER A 857 15.14 -52.65 -7.54
CA SER A 857 16.54 -52.49 -7.97
C SER A 857 17.27 -51.50 -7.04
N PRO A 858 18.16 -51.96 -6.14
CA PRO A 858 18.89 -51.06 -5.24
C PRO A 858 20.15 -50.43 -5.86
N SER A 859 20.49 -50.76 -7.11
CA SER A 859 21.78 -50.41 -7.71
C SER A 859 21.76 -49.10 -8.52
N LEU A 860 20.63 -48.76 -9.16
CA LEU A 860 20.42 -47.49 -9.87
C LEU A 860 19.28 -46.69 -9.27
N VAL A 861 19.61 -45.50 -8.73
CA VAL A 861 18.67 -44.57 -8.08
C VAL A 861 18.21 -43.51 -9.10
N ALA A 862 16.90 -43.28 -9.23
CA ALA A 862 16.36 -42.34 -10.23
C ALA A 862 16.83 -40.89 -10.01
N SER A 863 16.92 -40.42 -8.77
CA SER A 863 17.47 -39.08 -8.45
C SER A 863 18.89 -38.92 -8.98
N ASP A 864 19.77 -39.86 -8.66
CA ASP A 864 21.19 -39.83 -9.01
C ASP A 864 21.36 -39.87 -10.54
N TRP A 865 20.57 -40.69 -11.21
CA TRP A 865 20.56 -40.80 -12.66
C TRP A 865 20.15 -39.50 -13.34
N ALA A 866 19.05 -38.89 -12.89
CA ALA A 866 18.60 -37.61 -13.42
C ALA A 866 19.58 -36.46 -13.11
N VAL A 867 20.20 -36.46 -11.92
CA VAL A 867 21.21 -35.46 -11.54
C VAL A 867 22.47 -35.61 -12.38
N ALA A 868 22.99 -36.82 -12.58
CA ALA A 868 24.18 -37.06 -13.42
C ALA A 868 23.95 -36.62 -14.88
N VAL A 869 22.77 -36.91 -15.44
CA VAL A 869 22.44 -36.50 -16.81
C VAL A 869 22.19 -35.00 -16.91
N CYS A 870 21.48 -34.38 -15.95
CA CYS A 870 21.27 -32.93 -15.95
C CYS A 870 22.54 -32.13 -15.66
N TYR A 871 23.50 -32.66 -14.89
CA TYR A 871 24.82 -32.05 -14.68
C TYR A 871 25.55 -31.84 -16.00
N HIS A 872 25.59 -32.87 -16.86
CA HIS A 872 26.17 -32.77 -18.21
C HIS A 872 25.33 -31.94 -19.20
N LEU A 873 24.12 -31.54 -18.82
CA LEU A 873 23.25 -30.61 -19.55
C LEU A 873 23.27 -29.20 -18.93
N ASN A 874 24.24 -28.85 -18.08
CA ASN A 874 24.29 -27.58 -17.33
C ASN A 874 22.93 -27.24 -16.67
N GLY A 875 22.30 -28.24 -16.04
CA GLY A 875 20.94 -28.17 -15.53
C GLY A 875 20.75 -28.85 -14.19
N SER A 876 19.53 -28.78 -13.66
CA SER A 876 19.15 -29.33 -12.36
C SER A 876 18.08 -30.42 -12.49
N ALA A 877 18.15 -31.41 -11.60
CA ALA A 877 17.15 -32.45 -11.46
C ALA A 877 16.77 -32.64 -9.99
N GLY A 878 15.57 -33.16 -9.76
CA GLY A 878 15.04 -33.47 -8.44
C GLY A 878 14.02 -34.60 -8.50
N GLY A 879 13.96 -35.40 -7.43
CA GLY A 879 13.13 -36.58 -7.43
C GLY A 879 13.27 -37.43 -6.19
N SER A 880 12.99 -38.70 -6.39
CA SER A 880 12.97 -39.78 -5.42
C SER A 880 13.88 -40.92 -5.87
N GLU A 881 14.05 -41.92 -5.02
CA GLU A 881 14.75 -43.15 -5.40
C GLU A 881 14.14 -43.83 -6.63
N VAL A 882 12.80 -43.75 -6.77
CA VAL A 882 12.03 -44.48 -7.79
C VAL A 882 11.74 -43.63 -9.03
N VAL A 883 11.51 -42.33 -8.87
CA VAL A 883 11.05 -41.40 -9.93
C VAL A 883 11.74 -40.05 -9.80
N ALA A 884 12.33 -39.53 -10.88
CA ALA A 884 12.94 -38.20 -10.90
C ALA A 884 12.70 -37.45 -12.21
N LYS A 885 12.90 -36.13 -12.18
CA LYS A 885 12.75 -35.24 -13.34
C LYS A 885 13.73 -34.07 -13.26
N GLY A 886 14.08 -33.49 -14.39
CA GLY A 886 15.02 -32.38 -14.45
C GLY A 886 14.93 -31.58 -15.74
N THR A 887 15.69 -30.49 -15.78
CA THR A 887 15.82 -29.61 -16.94
C THR A 887 17.24 -29.09 -17.07
N GLY A 888 17.79 -29.13 -18.27
CA GLY A 888 19.05 -28.47 -18.63
C GLY A 888 18.99 -27.94 -20.07
N ASN A 889 20.14 -27.61 -20.65
CA ASN A 889 20.30 -27.15 -22.03
C ASN A 889 21.39 -27.97 -22.74
N SER A 890 21.21 -28.29 -24.02
CA SER A 890 22.28 -28.88 -24.85
C SER A 890 22.05 -28.71 -26.34
N ASN A 891 23.12 -28.38 -27.06
CA ASN A 891 23.15 -28.34 -28.52
C ASN A 891 23.40 -29.73 -29.14
N ASP A 892 23.78 -30.74 -28.33
CA ASP A 892 24.09 -32.11 -28.74
C ASP A 892 23.38 -33.09 -27.80
N ILE A 893 22.16 -33.47 -28.19
CA ILE A 893 21.33 -34.42 -27.43
C ILE A 893 21.86 -35.86 -27.54
N THR A 894 22.69 -36.17 -28.54
CA THR A 894 23.25 -37.50 -28.76
C THR A 894 24.26 -37.85 -27.67
N LYS A 895 25.06 -36.89 -27.20
CA LYS A 895 25.91 -37.04 -26.01
C LYS A 895 25.09 -37.28 -24.75
N ALA A 896 24.01 -36.52 -24.54
CA ALA A 896 23.14 -36.68 -23.37
C ALA A 896 22.53 -38.09 -23.28
N LEU A 897 22.01 -38.62 -24.40
CA LEU A 897 21.50 -39.98 -24.47
C LEU A 897 22.60 -41.05 -24.24
N ARG A 898 23.85 -40.76 -24.62
CA ARG A 898 24.99 -41.65 -24.37
C ARG A 898 25.35 -41.67 -22.89
N TRP A 899 25.56 -40.51 -22.28
CA TRP A 899 25.87 -40.39 -20.84
C TRP A 899 24.79 -41.02 -19.96
N ALA A 900 23.51 -40.82 -20.32
CA ALA A 900 22.38 -41.47 -19.63
C ALA A 900 22.45 -43.01 -19.69
N LYS A 901 22.83 -43.59 -20.84
CA LYS A 901 23.00 -45.05 -21.00
C LYS A 901 24.24 -45.57 -20.27
N GLU A 902 25.37 -44.87 -20.38
CA GLU A 902 26.65 -45.25 -19.76
C GLU A 902 26.52 -45.25 -18.22
N PHE A 903 25.95 -44.18 -17.64
CA PHE A 903 25.73 -44.09 -16.20
C PHE A 903 24.84 -45.21 -15.66
N ALA A 904 23.71 -45.47 -16.32
CA ALA A 904 22.82 -46.57 -15.94
C ALA A 904 23.52 -47.94 -16.05
N SER A 905 24.23 -48.19 -17.15
CA SER A 905 24.93 -49.47 -17.37
C SER A 905 26.02 -49.72 -16.33
N GLN A 906 26.78 -48.69 -15.93
CA GLN A 906 27.81 -48.77 -14.88
C GLN A 906 27.24 -49.00 -13.48
N ARG A 907 25.97 -48.65 -13.23
CA ARG A 907 25.28 -48.81 -11.95
C ARG A 907 24.36 -50.04 -11.90
N MET A 908 24.15 -50.72 -13.03
CA MET A 908 23.42 -51.99 -13.12
C MET A 908 24.35 -53.22 -13.09
N GLN A 909 25.66 -53.01 -13.22
CA GLN A 909 26.72 -54.01 -12.99
C GLN A 909 27.16 -54.03 -11.52
#